data_AF-A0A969LZA7-F1
#
_entry.id   AF-A0A969LZA7-F1
#
_cell.length_a   1.000
_cell.length_b   1.000
_cell.length_c   1.000
_cell.angle_alpha   90.00
_cell.angle_beta   90.00
_cell.angle_gamma   90.00
#
_symmetry.space_group_name_H-M   'P 1'
#
loop_
_entity.id
_entity.type
_entity.pdbx_description
1 polymer ?
#
loop_
_entity_poly.entity_id
_entity_poly.type
_entity_poly.pdbx_seq_one_letter_code
_entity_poly.pdbx_strand_id
1 'polypeptide(L)'
;MKLIRTTIHLLIVTVIIGLWALCPIAYAQPHQLLLAQLTPALVAVQIHDIQGSDHRSPLVDETVTDVPGIVTVSLNKGFFMQDPESDDDNATSEAIFVFTKTKPTVDLGDEVLVSGVVKEFVPNGAATKELSDTQIDASDDVANITVLSSGNDLPEPIVIGQGGRILPEKVIDNDQLTRFDPDSDGIDFYESLEGMLVQINDAIVVSPTNDFGEIIVLADDGKDASVLSERGGIVIQADDFNPERIMIDDTVISREPKVNVGDRFTAPVVGIIDYGFSNFKLLNTKPLPTVTAGNLPRETTPLTSTANQLTIASFNVENLDPGDGNRIDVIADRIVNALKSPDILGLIEIQDNNGAKDDSVVEADLTYSQLIAAIQNAGGTAYEAVDIAPADDQDGGEPGGNIRPGFLYRPDRVSLVDRPKGKSTEAVTLISDDRRVDLSVNPGRIDPTNSAFQRSRKPLVTEFLFNGQKIFVIANHFNSKREDDALFGKVQPPQLKSEAQRIQQAEIVNKFVNQILTADADANVVVLGDINDFEFSKPVQVLEGDILVDLVAQVPLNDRYTFNFQGNSQVLDHILVSQHLATTADPAFDIVHINADFVDKASDHDPLIARLDINPTTASIPVTEPDTETPDTETSDTETSDTEIIFSGQSGQSLINQLADTYAPTSTLSYGEARDLLYSTIDNVDGVVTGIYTGYQITLNPTANPRIDALAKGVNAEHVWPQSRGAQGGAKSDLHNLFPARVRVNSARSNSPFQEIADRTTIKWFRNQDESSSIPTRSIDDYSELASNEFEPRENKAGDVARTMFYFRTIHSDRVKDPGFFEQQQETLCQWHQQDPVETAEIARSHAIAESPQGNENPFVLDSTLAERTYCTPES
;
A
#
# COMPACT_ATOMS: atom_id res chain seq x y z
N MET A 1 48.68 -22.98 28.70
CA MET A 1 49.75 -23.92 28.26
C MET A 1 49.68 -24.02 26.73
N LYS A 2 50.72 -24.22 25.90
CA LYS A 2 51.84 -25.21 25.86
C LYS A 2 51.34 -26.68 25.84
N LEU A 3 51.78 -27.58 24.95
CA LEU A 3 52.51 -27.45 23.68
C LEU A 3 52.39 -28.75 22.82
N ILE A 4 52.27 -28.58 21.49
CA ILE A 4 52.59 -29.47 20.34
C ILE A 4 53.54 -30.68 20.57
N ARG A 5 53.25 -31.89 20.01
CA ARG A 5 54.10 -32.63 19.01
C ARG A 5 53.54 -33.97 18.45
N THR A 6 54.16 -34.46 17.35
CA THR A 6 53.82 -35.63 16.50
C THR A 6 55.07 -36.47 16.14
N THR A 7 54.99 -37.81 15.92
CA THR A 7 55.94 -38.77 15.23
C THR A 7 55.31 -40.20 15.22
N ILE A 8 55.32 -41.14 14.23
CA ILE A 8 55.85 -41.36 12.85
C ILE A 8 57.05 -42.38 12.72
N HIS A 9 57.05 -43.24 11.66
CA HIS A 9 58.05 -44.27 11.19
C HIS A 9 57.83 -45.76 11.62
N LEU A 10 58.26 -46.86 10.95
CA LEU A 10 58.46 -47.36 9.54
C LEU A 10 59.10 -48.81 9.62
N LEU A 11 59.33 -49.75 8.66
CA LEU A 11 59.12 -49.94 7.20
C LEU A 11 59.33 -51.45 6.75
N ILE A 12 58.32 -52.14 6.16
CA ILE A 12 58.36 -53.22 5.09
C ILE A 12 59.12 -54.59 5.27
N VAL A 13 58.60 -55.70 4.65
CA VAL A 13 59.26 -56.72 3.75
C VAL A 13 58.33 -57.96 3.50
N THR A 14 58.47 -58.68 2.36
CA THR A 14 57.42 -59.61 1.81
C THR A 14 57.95 -60.86 1.03
N VAL A 15 57.09 -61.91 0.88
CA VAL A 15 57.07 -63.04 -0.13
C VAL A 15 58.03 -64.26 0.01
N ILE A 16 57.49 -65.49 -0.15
CA ILE A 16 58.07 -66.65 -0.89
C ILE A 16 57.00 -67.75 -1.18
N ILE A 17 57.27 -68.69 -2.11
CA ILE A 17 56.31 -69.63 -2.78
C ILE A 17 56.72 -71.12 -2.60
N GLY A 18 55.80 -72.10 -2.61
CA GLY A 18 56.17 -73.54 -2.68
C GLY A 18 55.06 -74.59 -2.89
N LEU A 19 55.07 -75.24 -4.07
CA LEU A 19 54.35 -76.43 -4.56
C LEU A 19 53.86 -77.54 -3.57
N TRP A 20 52.78 -78.24 -3.96
CA TRP A 20 52.66 -79.71 -3.97
C TRP A 20 51.62 -80.18 -5.00
N ALA A 21 51.80 -81.37 -5.61
CA ALA A 21 50.81 -82.01 -6.50
C ALA A 21 51.06 -83.53 -6.63
N LEU A 22 50.00 -84.35 -6.66
CA LEU A 22 49.88 -85.63 -7.39
C LEU A 22 48.46 -86.23 -7.24
N CYS A 23 47.97 -86.91 -8.29
CA CYS A 23 46.66 -87.57 -8.40
C CYS A 23 46.86 -89.12 -8.24
N PRO A 24 45.86 -90.06 -8.30
CA PRO A 24 44.73 -90.07 -9.25
C PRO A 24 43.34 -90.65 -8.84
N ILE A 25 42.29 -90.07 -9.46
CA ILE A 25 41.12 -90.71 -10.11
C ILE A 25 40.17 -91.63 -9.30
N ALA A 26 38.91 -91.18 -9.23
CA ALA A 26 37.72 -91.96 -9.61
C ALA A 26 36.81 -91.05 -10.48
N TYR A 27 36.05 -91.61 -11.43
CA TYR A 27 35.43 -90.84 -12.54
C TYR A 27 33.90 -90.76 -12.42
N ALA A 28 33.34 -89.55 -12.41
CA ALA A 28 31.92 -89.25 -12.67
C ALA A 28 31.78 -87.81 -13.20
N GLN A 29 30.76 -87.53 -14.01
CA GLN A 29 30.61 -86.24 -14.70
C GLN A 29 29.99 -85.17 -13.78
N PRO A 30 30.50 -83.93 -13.75
CA PRO A 30 29.74 -82.79 -13.23
C PRO A 30 28.73 -82.31 -14.27
N HIS A 31 27.48 -82.09 -13.87
CA HIS A 31 26.54 -81.30 -14.66
C HIS A 31 27.00 -79.83 -14.67
N GLN A 32 26.69 -79.10 -15.75
CA GLN A 32 26.95 -77.67 -15.82
C GLN A 32 26.08 -76.94 -14.78
N LEU A 33 26.70 -76.30 -13.78
CA LEU A 33 26.02 -75.24 -13.04
C LEU A 33 25.91 -74.03 -13.96
N LEU A 34 24.69 -73.67 -14.33
CA LEU A 34 24.40 -72.40 -14.97
C LEU A 34 24.49 -71.32 -13.88
N LEU A 35 25.59 -70.55 -13.89
CA LEU A 35 25.69 -69.31 -13.13
C LEU A 35 24.75 -68.28 -13.78
N ALA A 36 23.50 -68.25 -13.33
CA ALA A 36 22.60 -67.14 -13.61
C ALA A 36 23.22 -65.87 -13.02
N GLN A 37 23.65 -64.96 -13.89
CA GLN A 37 24.11 -63.64 -13.47
C GLN A 37 22.88 -62.85 -13.04
N LEU A 38 22.78 -62.54 -11.75
CA LEU A 38 21.89 -61.49 -11.27
C LEU A 38 22.48 -60.15 -11.73
N THR A 39 22.11 -59.74 -12.94
CA THR A 39 22.04 -58.31 -13.25
C THR A 39 21.03 -57.68 -12.27
N PRO A 40 21.31 -56.51 -11.70
CA PRO A 40 20.21 -55.72 -11.12
C PRO A 40 19.18 -55.49 -12.24
N ALA A 41 17.89 -55.51 -11.89
CA ALA A 41 16.91 -54.93 -12.78
C ALA A 41 17.27 -53.45 -12.95
N LEU A 42 17.27 -52.96 -14.18
CA LEU A 42 17.18 -51.53 -14.41
C LEU A 42 15.75 -51.16 -13.98
N VAL A 43 15.61 -50.31 -12.98
CA VAL A 43 14.31 -49.70 -12.66
C VAL A 43 13.97 -48.81 -13.86
N ALA A 44 12.77 -48.93 -14.41
CA ALA A 44 12.31 -48.03 -15.44
C ALA A 44 12.02 -46.67 -14.78
N VAL A 45 12.27 -45.58 -15.50
CA VAL A 45 11.95 -44.23 -14.99
C VAL A 45 10.44 -44.04 -15.12
N GLN A 46 9.75 -43.88 -13.99
CA GLN A 46 8.32 -43.60 -13.93
C GLN A 46 8.06 -42.09 -13.97
N ILE A 47 6.79 -41.67 -13.94
CA ILE A 47 6.48 -40.23 -14.00
C ILE A 47 6.87 -39.52 -12.69
N HIS A 48 6.63 -40.13 -11.52
CA HIS A 48 7.12 -39.60 -10.23
C HIS A 48 8.64 -39.46 -10.13
N ASP A 49 9.43 -40.31 -10.81
CA ASP A 49 10.89 -40.13 -10.92
C ASP A 49 11.28 -38.87 -11.72
N ILE A 50 10.42 -38.42 -12.63
CA ILE A 50 10.65 -37.24 -13.49
C ILE A 50 10.16 -35.97 -12.79
N GLN A 51 8.98 -35.99 -12.18
CA GLN A 51 8.46 -34.87 -11.39
C GLN A 51 9.36 -34.64 -10.17
N GLY A 52 9.56 -35.68 -9.35
CA GLY A 52 10.26 -35.57 -8.08
C GLY A 52 9.43 -34.85 -7.01
N SER A 53 10.10 -34.44 -5.93
CA SER A 53 9.51 -33.85 -4.72
C SER A 53 10.20 -32.53 -4.33
N ASP A 54 10.38 -31.66 -5.33
CA ASP A 54 11.11 -30.40 -5.30
C ASP A 54 10.55 -29.53 -6.43
N HIS A 55 10.63 -28.20 -6.36
CA HIS A 55 10.01 -27.25 -7.32
C HIS A 55 10.56 -27.31 -8.77
N ARG A 56 11.43 -28.29 -9.06
CA ARG A 56 12.07 -28.55 -10.35
C ARG A 56 12.48 -30.01 -10.46
N SER A 57 12.32 -30.58 -11.65
CA SER A 57 12.63 -31.98 -11.95
C SER A 57 14.08 -32.37 -11.59
N PRO A 58 14.31 -33.49 -10.86
CA PRO A 58 15.65 -34.04 -10.62
C PRO A 58 16.30 -34.62 -11.89
N LEU A 59 15.54 -34.77 -12.98
CA LEU A 59 15.99 -35.29 -14.28
C LEU A 59 16.03 -34.23 -15.38
N VAL A 60 15.87 -32.94 -15.05
CA VAL A 60 15.94 -31.83 -16.02
C VAL A 60 17.19 -31.89 -16.92
N ASP A 61 16.99 -31.67 -18.22
CA ASP A 61 18.00 -31.82 -19.30
C ASP A 61 18.51 -33.25 -19.58
N GLU A 62 18.17 -34.26 -18.78
CA GLU A 62 18.49 -35.66 -19.07
C GLU A 62 17.48 -36.30 -20.04
N THR A 63 17.90 -37.41 -20.67
CA THR A 63 17.06 -38.17 -21.62
C THR A 63 16.40 -39.36 -20.93
N VAL A 64 15.06 -39.39 -20.93
CA VAL A 64 14.25 -40.52 -20.46
C VAL A 64 13.84 -41.41 -21.65
N THR A 65 13.52 -42.68 -21.38
CA THR A 65 13.27 -43.68 -22.42
C THR A 65 12.22 -44.68 -21.97
N ASP A 66 11.24 -44.93 -22.85
CA ASP A 66 10.14 -45.88 -22.66
C ASP A 66 9.35 -45.68 -21.35
N VAL A 67 9.08 -44.42 -20.97
CA VAL A 67 8.28 -44.03 -19.80
C VAL A 67 6.81 -44.37 -20.05
N PRO A 68 6.14 -45.15 -19.18
CA PRO A 68 4.74 -45.56 -19.38
C PRO A 68 3.75 -44.46 -18.98
N GLY A 69 2.52 -44.54 -19.52
CA GLY A 69 1.39 -43.73 -19.05
C GLY A 69 0.11 -43.96 -19.86
N ILE A 70 -1.03 -43.57 -19.29
CA ILE A 70 -2.33 -43.49 -19.98
C ILE A 70 -2.58 -42.04 -20.40
N VAL A 71 -2.92 -41.79 -21.66
CA VAL A 71 -3.23 -40.45 -22.19
C VAL A 71 -4.53 -39.91 -21.59
N THR A 72 -4.44 -38.81 -20.85
CA THR A 72 -5.57 -38.16 -20.15
C THR A 72 -6.16 -36.96 -20.90
N VAL A 73 -5.34 -36.21 -21.66
CA VAL A 73 -5.77 -35.05 -22.47
C VAL A 73 -4.91 -34.91 -23.74
N SER A 74 -5.50 -34.59 -24.91
CA SER A 74 -4.79 -34.43 -26.19
C SER A 74 -4.97 -33.03 -26.81
N LEU A 75 -3.92 -32.20 -26.75
CA LEU A 75 -3.90 -30.79 -27.14
C LEU A 75 -3.29 -30.56 -28.54
N ASN A 76 -3.14 -29.29 -28.93
CA ASN A 76 -2.65 -28.89 -30.26
C ASN A 76 -1.11 -28.91 -30.43
N LYS A 77 -0.36 -29.15 -29.35
CA LYS A 77 1.13 -29.17 -29.34
C LYS A 77 1.73 -30.33 -28.53
N GLY A 78 0.90 -31.21 -27.98
CA GLY A 78 1.30 -32.21 -26.98
C GLY A 78 0.08 -32.86 -26.35
N PHE A 79 0.30 -33.68 -25.33
CA PHE A 79 -0.74 -34.38 -24.59
C PHE A 79 -0.30 -34.57 -23.14
N PHE A 80 -1.26 -34.68 -22.22
CA PHE A 80 -0.99 -35.14 -20.86
C PHE A 80 -1.15 -36.66 -20.80
N MET A 81 -0.28 -37.30 -20.01
CA MET A 81 -0.42 -38.71 -19.64
C MET A 81 -0.18 -38.87 -18.13
N GLN A 82 -0.76 -39.91 -17.55
CA GLN A 82 -0.64 -40.23 -16.12
C GLN A 82 -0.36 -41.73 -15.92
N ASP A 83 0.48 -42.06 -14.95
CA ASP A 83 0.81 -43.43 -14.59
C ASP A 83 -0.37 -44.12 -13.86
N PRO A 84 -0.78 -45.33 -14.25
CA PRO A 84 -1.77 -46.11 -13.51
C PRO A 84 -1.21 -46.83 -12.27
N GLU A 85 0.11 -46.90 -12.06
CA GLU A 85 0.76 -47.54 -10.90
C GLU A 85 1.52 -46.49 -10.04
N SER A 86 0.78 -45.80 -9.16
CA SER A 86 1.31 -44.73 -8.30
C SER A 86 2.23 -45.21 -7.17
N ASP A 87 3.12 -44.32 -6.69
CA ASP A 87 4.04 -44.52 -5.56
C ASP A 87 3.41 -44.32 -4.15
N ASP A 88 2.17 -43.81 -4.07
CA ASP A 88 1.44 -43.40 -2.85
C ASP A 88 2.08 -42.21 -2.07
N ASP A 89 2.91 -41.35 -2.70
CA ASP A 89 3.45 -40.12 -2.10
C ASP A 89 2.65 -38.87 -2.53
N ASN A 90 2.31 -37.99 -1.57
CA ASN A 90 1.63 -36.71 -1.86
C ASN A 90 2.60 -35.65 -2.43
N ALA A 91 3.91 -35.87 -2.36
CA ALA A 91 4.94 -34.93 -2.79
C ALA A 91 5.42 -35.15 -4.23
N THR A 92 4.91 -36.15 -4.94
CA THR A 92 5.18 -36.41 -6.36
C THR A 92 3.91 -36.24 -7.19
N SER A 93 4.05 -35.97 -8.50
CA SER A 93 2.94 -36.11 -9.45
C SER A 93 3.15 -37.35 -10.32
N GLU A 94 2.06 -38.09 -10.55
CA GLU A 94 2.04 -39.23 -11.47
C GLU A 94 1.73 -38.84 -12.91
N ALA A 95 1.59 -37.55 -13.20
CA ALA A 95 1.22 -37.05 -14.51
C ALA A 95 2.25 -36.07 -15.07
N ILE A 96 2.30 -35.98 -16.39
CA ILE A 96 3.28 -35.14 -17.09
C ILE A 96 2.74 -34.70 -18.45
N PHE A 97 3.13 -33.49 -18.87
CA PHE A 97 2.90 -33.03 -20.23
C PHE A 97 3.99 -33.55 -21.18
N VAL A 98 3.57 -34.07 -22.33
CA VAL A 98 4.46 -34.54 -23.41
C VAL A 98 4.38 -33.56 -24.58
N PHE A 99 5.42 -32.75 -24.75
CA PHE A 99 5.49 -31.76 -25.82
C PHE A 99 5.90 -32.39 -27.14
N THR A 100 5.01 -32.29 -28.13
CA THR A 100 5.18 -32.85 -29.48
C THR A 100 5.21 -31.78 -30.57
N LYS A 101 5.17 -30.48 -30.21
CA LYS A 101 5.29 -29.27 -31.07
C LYS A 101 4.20 -29.06 -32.14
N THR A 102 3.55 -30.13 -32.55
CA THR A 102 2.33 -30.21 -33.36
C THR A 102 1.38 -31.22 -32.71
N LYS A 103 0.08 -31.17 -33.03
CA LYS A 103 -0.92 -32.09 -32.45
C LYS A 103 -0.47 -33.56 -32.63
N PRO A 104 -0.37 -34.35 -31.55
CA PRO A 104 -0.02 -35.76 -31.62
C PRO A 104 -1.14 -36.60 -32.27
N THR A 105 -0.83 -37.87 -32.55
CA THR A 105 -1.79 -38.85 -33.11
C THR A 105 -2.28 -39.86 -32.08
N VAL A 106 -2.17 -39.54 -30.78
CA VAL A 106 -2.73 -40.36 -29.67
C VAL A 106 -4.13 -39.89 -29.33
N ASP A 107 -4.99 -40.85 -28.99
CA ASP A 107 -6.36 -40.66 -28.52
C ASP A 107 -6.47 -40.81 -26.99
N LEU A 108 -7.60 -40.36 -26.42
CA LEU A 108 -7.89 -40.47 -24.99
C LEU A 108 -7.96 -41.95 -24.55
N GLY A 109 -7.22 -42.32 -23.51
CA GLY A 109 -7.14 -43.71 -23.04
C GLY A 109 -6.21 -44.61 -23.86
N ASP A 110 -5.36 -44.05 -24.72
CA ASP A 110 -4.18 -44.79 -25.23
C ASP A 110 -3.18 -45.04 -24.10
N GLU A 111 -2.68 -46.27 -24.01
CA GLU A 111 -1.51 -46.65 -23.21
C GLU A 111 -0.27 -46.42 -24.06
N VAL A 112 0.67 -45.61 -23.59
CA VAL A 112 1.86 -45.18 -24.34
C VAL A 112 3.16 -45.47 -23.60
N LEU A 113 4.22 -45.69 -24.37
CA LEU A 113 5.61 -45.50 -23.95
C LEU A 113 6.15 -44.23 -24.60
N VAL A 114 6.79 -43.36 -23.80
CA VAL A 114 7.32 -42.07 -24.26
C VAL A 114 8.80 -41.96 -23.94
N SER A 115 9.57 -41.51 -24.93
CA SER A 115 10.98 -41.12 -24.78
C SER A 115 11.15 -39.63 -25.09
N GLY A 116 12.18 -38.99 -24.53
CA GLY A 116 12.42 -37.57 -24.78
C GLY A 116 13.41 -36.97 -23.80
N VAL A 117 13.54 -35.64 -23.82
CA VAL A 117 14.39 -34.91 -22.89
C VAL A 117 13.52 -34.15 -21.91
N VAL A 118 13.77 -34.30 -20.60
CA VAL A 118 13.01 -33.60 -19.57
C VAL A 118 13.33 -32.09 -19.63
N LYS A 119 12.30 -31.27 -19.48
CA LYS A 119 12.38 -29.81 -19.57
C LYS A 119 11.46 -29.16 -18.55
N GLU A 120 11.99 -28.09 -17.96
CA GLU A 120 11.22 -27.04 -17.31
C GLU A 120 10.71 -26.08 -18.38
N PHE A 121 9.40 -25.89 -18.45
CA PHE A 121 8.78 -24.92 -19.36
C PHE A 121 8.12 -23.82 -18.55
N VAL A 122 8.48 -22.55 -18.78
CA VAL A 122 7.81 -21.41 -18.12
C VAL A 122 6.66 -20.94 -19.02
N PRO A 123 5.38 -21.03 -18.58
CA PRO A 123 4.25 -20.49 -19.32
C PRO A 123 4.43 -19.02 -19.69
N ASN A 124 3.91 -18.66 -20.86
CA ASN A 124 4.09 -17.35 -21.51
C ASN A 124 5.55 -16.92 -21.80
N GLY A 125 6.54 -17.73 -21.39
CA GLY A 125 7.97 -17.58 -21.68
C GLY A 125 8.78 -17.00 -20.52
N ALA A 126 10.04 -17.44 -20.40
CA ALA A 126 10.95 -17.24 -19.25
C ALA A 126 11.26 -15.79 -18.78
N ALA A 127 10.63 -14.76 -19.38
CA ALA A 127 10.64 -13.39 -18.87
C ALA A 127 9.50 -13.09 -17.87
N THR A 128 8.49 -13.95 -17.75
CA THR A 128 7.40 -13.82 -16.77
C THR A 128 7.85 -14.19 -15.35
N LYS A 129 7.02 -13.87 -14.34
CA LYS A 129 7.20 -14.31 -12.95
C LYS A 129 6.47 -15.62 -12.62
N GLU A 130 6.14 -16.38 -13.66
CA GLU A 130 5.48 -17.68 -13.55
C GLU A 130 6.49 -18.79 -13.18
N LEU A 131 6.00 -19.81 -12.45
CA LEU A 131 6.65 -21.09 -12.19
C LEU A 131 7.03 -21.80 -13.51
N SER A 132 7.65 -22.97 -13.42
CA SER A 132 7.89 -23.83 -14.59
C SER A 132 7.22 -25.18 -14.44
N ASP A 133 6.54 -25.61 -15.50
CA ASP A 133 5.90 -26.90 -15.60
C ASP A 133 6.93 -27.96 -16.04
N THR A 134 6.83 -29.18 -15.49
CA THR A 134 7.70 -30.29 -15.88
C THR A 134 7.11 -31.04 -17.07
N GLN A 135 7.89 -31.15 -18.15
CA GLN A 135 7.45 -31.80 -19.38
C GLN A 135 8.52 -32.66 -20.06
N ILE A 136 8.09 -33.68 -20.79
CA ILE A 136 8.95 -34.45 -21.70
C ILE A 136 8.91 -33.79 -23.08
N ASP A 137 10.04 -33.22 -23.54
CA ASP A 137 10.18 -32.79 -24.94
C ASP A 137 10.47 -34.01 -25.82
N ALA A 138 9.43 -34.45 -26.53
CA ALA A 138 9.47 -35.52 -27.53
C ALA A 138 9.47 -34.96 -28.97
N SER A 139 9.72 -33.66 -29.16
CA SER A 139 9.45 -32.97 -30.44
C SER A 139 10.52 -33.11 -31.53
N ASP A 140 11.64 -33.78 -31.23
CA ASP A 140 12.72 -34.06 -32.19
C ASP A 140 12.51 -35.33 -33.05
N ASP A 141 11.82 -36.36 -32.53
CA ASP A 141 11.37 -37.52 -33.32
C ASP A 141 10.05 -38.11 -32.78
N VAL A 142 9.03 -38.19 -33.65
CA VAL A 142 7.73 -38.79 -33.31
C VAL A 142 7.79 -40.31 -33.12
N ALA A 143 8.90 -40.96 -33.51
CA ALA A 143 9.16 -42.36 -33.17
C ALA A 143 9.38 -42.59 -31.67
N ASN A 144 9.55 -41.53 -30.88
CA ASN A 144 9.70 -41.58 -29.43
C ASN A 144 8.39 -41.90 -28.68
N ILE A 145 7.23 -41.96 -29.36
CA ILE A 145 5.93 -42.27 -28.75
C ILE A 145 5.38 -43.56 -29.36
N THR A 146 5.20 -44.58 -28.53
CA THR A 146 4.67 -45.89 -28.96
C THR A 146 3.37 -46.20 -28.21
N VAL A 147 2.24 -46.25 -28.94
CA VAL A 147 0.97 -46.76 -28.40
C VAL A 147 1.05 -48.28 -28.25
N LEU A 148 0.83 -48.78 -27.03
CA LEU A 148 0.77 -50.20 -26.67
C LEU A 148 -0.65 -50.76 -26.83
N SER A 149 -1.63 -50.03 -26.32
CA SER A 149 -3.06 -50.36 -26.39
C SER A 149 -3.92 -49.09 -26.39
N SER A 150 -5.22 -49.23 -26.71
CA SER A 150 -6.12 -48.09 -26.96
C SER A 150 -7.50 -48.31 -26.35
N GLY A 151 -8.07 -47.23 -25.81
CA GLY A 151 -9.41 -47.24 -25.21
C GLY A 151 -9.46 -47.93 -23.84
N ASN A 152 -8.39 -47.78 -23.05
CA ASN A 152 -8.34 -48.18 -21.65
C ASN A 152 -9.20 -47.26 -20.78
N ASP A 153 -9.54 -47.72 -19.58
CA ASP A 153 -10.04 -46.84 -18.53
C ASP A 153 -8.93 -45.86 -18.11
N LEU A 154 -9.30 -44.62 -17.77
CA LEU A 154 -8.36 -43.62 -17.23
C LEU A 154 -8.04 -43.94 -15.76
N PRO A 155 -6.88 -43.48 -15.22
CA PRO A 155 -6.62 -43.52 -13.79
C PRO A 155 -7.77 -42.94 -12.96
N GLU A 156 -7.99 -43.45 -11.74
CA GLU A 156 -9.01 -42.90 -10.85
C GLU A 156 -8.61 -41.47 -10.42
N PRO A 157 -9.53 -40.48 -10.50
CA PRO A 157 -9.17 -39.10 -10.21
C PRO A 157 -8.94 -38.88 -8.71
N ILE A 158 -7.87 -38.16 -8.37
CA ILE A 158 -7.59 -37.75 -6.99
C ILE A 158 -8.69 -36.80 -6.53
N VAL A 159 -9.40 -37.16 -5.45
CA VAL A 159 -10.38 -36.27 -4.83
C VAL A 159 -9.63 -35.13 -4.14
N ILE A 160 -9.98 -33.89 -4.51
CA ILE A 160 -9.61 -32.68 -3.79
C ILE A 160 -10.75 -32.37 -2.81
N GLY A 161 -10.41 -32.19 -1.54
CA GLY A 161 -11.36 -32.03 -0.44
C GLY A 161 -11.65 -33.34 0.32
N GLN A 162 -12.86 -33.43 0.89
CA GLN A 162 -13.24 -34.44 1.87
C GLN A 162 -13.20 -35.86 1.29
N GLY A 163 -12.41 -36.73 1.93
CA GLY A 163 -12.21 -38.11 1.49
C GLY A 163 -11.05 -38.30 0.50
N GLY A 164 -10.33 -37.23 0.15
CA GLY A 164 -9.07 -37.27 -0.60
C GLY A 164 -8.01 -36.36 0.02
N ARG A 165 -7.32 -35.56 -0.81
CA ARG A 165 -6.32 -34.58 -0.38
C ARG A 165 -7.02 -33.28 0.05
N ILE A 166 -6.88 -32.89 1.31
CA ILE A 166 -7.36 -31.61 1.85
C ILE A 166 -6.37 -30.51 1.44
N LEU A 167 -6.87 -29.37 0.94
CA LEU A 167 -6.02 -28.23 0.59
C LEU A 167 -5.62 -27.46 1.86
N PRO A 168 -4.44 -26.80 1.88
CA PRO A 168 -4.17 -25.73 2.82
C PRO A 168 -5.26 -24.63 2.77
N GLU A 169 -5.68 -24.12 3.93
CA GLU A 169 -6.79 -23.16 4.12
C GLU A 169 -6.35 -21.69 4.33
N LYS A 170 -5.04 -21.40 4.25
CA LYS A 170 -4.46 -20.07 4.55
C LYS A 170 -3.15 -19.76 3.82
N VAL A 171 -2.20 -20.69 3.91
CA VAL A 171 -0.82 -20.50 3.44
C VAL A 171 -0.70 -20.84 1.97
N ILE A 172 -0.25 -19.89 1.16
CA ILE A 172 0.17 -20.13 -0.23
C ILE A 172 1.61 -20.65 -0.24
N ASP A 173 2.51 -19.94 0.45
CA ASP A 173 3.91 -20.27 0.71
C ASP A 173 4.27 -19.69 2.10
N ASN A 174 5.14 -20.36 2.85
CA ASN A 174 5.70 -19.84 4.11
C ASN A 174 7.23 -19.70 4.17
N ASP A 175 8.01 -20.29 3.24
CA ASP A 175 9.48 -20.25 3.29
C ASP A 175 10.23 -19.67 2.07
N GLN A 176 9.49 -19.16 1.07
CA GLN A 176 9.96 -18.56 -0.20
C GLN A 176 10.43 -19.60 -1.23
N LEU A 177 9.69 -20.71 -1.39
CA LEU A 177 9.97 -21.82 -2.30
C LEU A 177 11.36 -22.41 -2.06
N THR A 178 11.69 -22.70 -0.79
CA THR A 178 12.97 -23.31 -0.38
C THR A 178 12.84 -24.74 0.14
N ARG A 179 11.60 -25.19 0.39
CA ARG A 179 11.21 -26.58 0.61
C ARG A 179 9.86 -26.83 -0.05
N PHE A 180 9.70 -28.03 -0.60
CA PHE A 180 8.41 -28.57 -1.04
C PHE A 180 7.65 -29.17 0.18
N ASP A 181 6.46 -28.66 0.48
CA ASP A 181 5.59 -29.05 1.59
C ASP A 181 4.08 -28.97 1.24
N PRO A 182 3.55 -29.85 0.37
CA PRO A 182 2.17 -29.81 -0.10
C PRO A 182 1.10 -30.11 0.98
N ASP A 183 1.50 -30.54 2.17
CA ASP A 183 0.62 -30.64 3.35
C ASP A 183 0.40 -29.27 4.04
N SER A 184 1.25 -28.27 3.76
CA SER A 184 1.27 -26.95 4.41
C SER A 184 1.01 -25.79 3.44
N ASP A 185 1.59 -25.84 2.25
CA ASP A 185 1.72 -24.68 1.35
C ASP A 185 0.90 -24.91 0.07
N GLY A 186 -0.08 -24.02 -0.18
CA GLY A 186 -1.06 -24.18 -1.25
C GLY A 186 -0.48 -24.12 -2.66
N ILE A 187 0.70 -23.51 -2.85
CA ILE A 187 1.41 -23.53 -4.13
C ILE A 187 1.92 -24.95 -4.45
N ASP A 188 2.55 -25.60 -3.47
CA ASP A 188 3.06 -26.96 -3.56
C ASP A 188 1.94 -28.00 -3.64
N PHE A 189 0.80 -27.75 -2.98
CA PHE A 189 -0.38 -28.60 -3.06
C PHE A 189 -0.86 -28.79 -4.51
N TYR A 190 -0.87 -27.73 -5.32
CA TYR A 190 -1.25 -27.82 -6.72
C TYR A 190 -0.10 -28.27 -7.63
N GLU A 191 1.15 -27.92 -7.32
CA GLU A 191 2.32 -28.35 -8.10
C GLU A 191 2.52 -29.88 -7.99
N SER A 192 2.32 -30.45 -6.80
CA SER A 192 2.24 -31.90 -6.56
C SER A 192 0.95 -32.58 -7.10
N LEU A 193 0.18 -31.87 -7.93
CA LEU A 193 -0.93 -32.40 -8.72
C LEU A 193 -0.77 -32.06 -10.22
N GLU A 194 0.37 -31.50 -10.66
CA GLU A 194 0.61 -31.07 -12.04
C GLU A 194 0.25 -32.17 -13.06
N GLY A 195 -0.66 -31.88 -13.99
CA GLY A 195 -1.16 -32.80 -15.00
C GLY A 195 -2.10 -33.90 -14.50
N MET A 196 -2.23 -34.11 -13.18
CA MET A 196 -2.98 -35.24 -12.61
C MET A 196 -4.48 -35.08 -12.78
N LEU A 197 -5.17 -36.18 -13.07
CA LEU A 197 -6.63 -36.20 -13.08
C LEU A 197 -7.17 -36.04 -11.65
N VAL A 198 -8.00 -35.03 -11.44
CA VAL A 198 -8.56 -34.65 -10.14
C VAL A 198 -10.09 -34.56 -10.18
N GLN A 199 -10.73 -34.68 -9.02
CA GLN A 199 -12.17 -34.56 -8.84
C GLN A 199 -12.51 -33.62 -7.68
N ILE A 200 -13.43 -32.68 -7.92
CA ILE A 200 -14.03 -31.80 -6.90
C ILE A 200 -15.45 -32.28 -6.61
N ASN A 201 -15.75 -32.66 -5.37
CA ASN A 201 -17.09 -33.01 -4.92
C ASN A 201 -17.90 -31.77 -4.54
N ASP A 202 -19.24 -31.82 -4.70
CA ASP A 202 -20.22 -30.81 -4.24
C ASP A 202 -19.77 -29.34 -4.42
N ALA A 203 -19.20 -29.03 -5.60
CA ALA A 203 -18.48 -27.79 -5.85
C ALA A 203 -19.41 -26.55 -5.82
N ILE A 204 -19.08 -25.59 -4.96
CA ILE A 204 -19.77 -24.30 -4.81
C ILE A 204 -18.98 -23.20 -5.53
N VAL A 205 -19.68 -22.31 -6.26
CA VAL A 205 -19.10 -21.17 -6.98
C VAL A 205 -18.88 -19.98 -6.05
N VAL A 206 -17.66 -19.45 -6.02
CA VAL A 206 -17.26 -18.28 -5.18
C VAL A 206 -16.94 -17.01 -5.99
N SER A 207 -17.10 -17.05 -7.31
CA SER A 207 -16.92 -15.91 -8.21
C SER A 207 -17.87 -16.01 -9.41
N PRO A 208 -18.38 -14.90 -9.97
CA PRO A 208 -19.03 -14.93 -11.28
C PRO A 208 -18.08 -15.44 -12.37
N THR A 209 -18.62 -16.10 -13.40
CA THR A 209 -17.79 -16.51 -14.54
C THR A 209 -17.24 -15.29 -15.28
N ASN A 210 -15.91 -15.11 -15.26
CA ASN A 210 -15.27 -13.93 -15.84
C ASN A 210 -15.24 -13.97 -17.39
N ASP A 211 -14.65 -12.94 -18.00
CA ASP A 211 -14.61 -12.79 -19.46
C ASP A 211 -13.67 -13.77 -20.18
N PHE A 212 -12.75 -14.41 -19.46
CA PHE A 212 -11.96 -15.53 -19.97
C PHE A 212 -12.72 -16.87 -19.92
N GLY A 213 -13.89 -16.91 -19.29
CA GLY A 213 -14.70 -18.12 -19.11
C GLY A 213 -14.41 -18.86 -17.80
N GLU A 214 -13.45 -18.42 -17.02
CA GLU A 214 -12.99 -19.08 -15.79
C GLU A 214 -14.10 -19.08 -14.72
N ILE A 215 -14.25 -20.21 -14.01
CA ILE A 215 -15.16 -20.37 -12.87
C ILE A 215 -14.33 -20.76 -11.65
N ILE A 216 -14.42 -20.01 -10.55
CA ILE A 216 -13.69 -20.32 -9.31
C ILE A 216 -14.66 -20.95 -8.30
N VAL A 217 -14.24 -22.08 -7.73
CA VAL A 217 -15.04 -22.91 -6.82
C VAL A 217 -14.28 -23.27 -5.54
N LEU A 218 -15.02 -23.78 -4.56
CA LEU A 218 -14.50 -24.54 -3.42
C LEU A 218 -15.03 -25.97 -3.45
N ALA A 219 -14.25 -26.90 -2.91
CA ALA A 219 -14.66 -28.29 -2.71
C ALA A 219 -15.72 -28.42 -1.60
N ASP A 220 -16.51 -29.49 -1.68
CA ASP A 220 -17.38 -29.99 -0.62
C ASP A 220 -18.25 -28.90 0.02
N ASP A 221 -19.06 -28.18 -0.77
CA ASP A 221 -19.90 -27.06 -0.33
C ASP A 221 -19.15 -25.87 0.34
N GLY A 222 -17.81 -25.87 0.40
CA GLY A 222 -16.99 -24.94 1.17
C GLY A 222 -16.77 -25.34 2.62
N LYS A 223 -16.85 -26.64 2.97
CA LYS A 223 -16.73 -27.13 4.37
C LYS A 223 -15.40 -26.83 5.07
N ASP A 224 -14.31 -26.78 4.30
CA ASP A 224 -12.94 -26.60 4.79
C ASP A 224 -12.36 -25.22 4.42
N ALA A 225 -13.24 -24.24 4.16
CA ALA A 225 -12.86 -22.87 3.80
C ALA A 225 -12.82 -21.93 5.02
N SER A 226 -11.89 -20.98 5.03
CA SER A 226 -11.59 -20.16 6.21
C SER A 226 -12.73 -19.21 6.63
N VAL A 227 -13.16 -18.31 5.74
CA VAL A 227 -14.25 -17.33 5.94
C VAL A 227 -15.10 -17.21 4.68
N LEU A 228 -16.21 -17.96 4.66
CA LEU A 228 -17.27 -17.77 3.66
C LEU A 228 -18.13 -16.55 3.99
N SER A 229 -18.56 -15.80 2.98
CA SER A 229 -19.58 -14.75 3.18
C SER A 229 -20.98 -15.35 3.36
N GLU A 230 -21.93 -14.60 3.96
CA GLU A 230 -23.33 -15.08 4.06
C GLU A 230 -23.97 -15.33 2.68
N ARG A 231 -23.37 -14.75 1.65
CA ARG A 231 -23.77 -14.75 0.25
C ARG A 231 -23.10 -15.87 -0.56
N GLY A 232 -22.05 -16.49 -0.02
CA GLY A 232 -21.39 -17.69 -0.56
C GLY A 232 -20.06 -17.44 -1.28
N GLY A 233 -19.49 -16.24 -1.21
CA GLY A 233 -18.12 -15.96 -1.62
C GLY A 233 -17.12 -16.39 -0.54
N ILE A 234 -15.82 -16.23 -0.80
CA ILE A 234 -14.77 -16.45 0.22
C ILE A 234 -13.94 -15.16 0.40
N VAL A 235 -13.76 -14.73 1.64
CA VAL A 235 -13.26 -13.39 2.01
C VAL A 235 -11.79 -13.46 2.39
N ILE A 236 -10.97 -12.53 1.88
CA ILE A 236 -9.54 -12.46 2.26
C ILE A 236 -9.33 -11.93 3.69
N GLN A 237 -8.20 -12.26 4.28
CA GLN A 237 -7.81 -11.79 5.62
C GLN A 237 -6.33 -11.34 5.61
N ALA A 238 -5.87 -10.68 6.68
CA ALA A 238 -4.50 -10.19 6.78
C ALA A 238 -3.42 -11.29 6.78
N ASP A 239 -3.81 -12.52 7.11
CA ASP A 239 -2.98 -13.73 7.16
C ASP A 239 -3.43 -14.82 6.16
N ASP A 240 -4.29 -14.47 5.19
CA ASP A 240 -4.99 -15.44 4.35
C ASP A 240 -5.47 -14.86 3.01
N PHE A 241 -5.05 -15.48 1.90
CA PHE A 241 -5.45 -15.12 0.53
C PHE A 241 -6.19 -16.26 -0.20
N ASN A 242 -6.78 -17.16 0.60
CA ASN A 242 -7.62 -18.28 0.21
C ASN A 242 -6.95 -19.22 -0.83
N PRO A 243 -5.90 -19.96 -0.46
CA PRO A 243 -5.29 -20.97 -1.34
C PRO A 243 -6.23 -22.12 -1.74
N GLU A 244 -7.27 -22.40 -0.95
CA GLU A 244 -8.23 -23.49 -1.19
C GLU A 244 -9.18 -23.26 -2.38
N ARG A 245 -9.12 -22.08 -3.02
CA ARG A 245 -9.89 -21.73 -4.22
C ARG A 245 -9.36 -22.48 -5.44
N ILE A 246 -10.23 -23.25 -6.10
CA ILE A 246 -9.89 -24.00 -7.31
C ILE A 246 -10.49 -23.28 -8.54
N MET A 247 -9.64 -22.86 -9.47
CA MET A 247 -10.05 -22.25 -10.73
C MET A 247 -10.32 -23.32 -11.78
N ILE A 248 -11.42 -23.20 -12.53
CA ILE A 248 -11.81 -24.09 -13.65
C ILE A 248 -11.72 -23.28 -14.95
N ASP A 249 -11.15 -23.87 -16.01
CA ASP A 249 -10.81 -23.20 -17.27
C ASP A 249 -11.26 -23.99 -18.52
N ASP A 250 -11.52 -23.28 -19.63
CA ASP A 250 -12.16 -23.78 -20.85
C ASP A 250 -11.21 -24.41 -21.89
N THR A 251 -9.89 -24.36 -21.65
CA THR A 251 -8.83 -24.71 -22.61
C THR A 251 -8.96 -26.12 -23.24
N VAL A 252 -9.58 -27.08 -22.55
CA VAL A 252 -9.79 -28.45 -23.07
C VAL A 252 -11.20 -28.64 -23.64
N ILE A 253 -12.27 -28.29 -22.92
CA ILE A 253 -13.67 -28.42 -23.37
C ILE A 253 -14.50 -27.17 -23.05
N SER A 254 -14.38 -26.15 -23.90
CA SER A 254 -15.22 -24.96 -23.79
C SER A 254 -16.72 -25.21 -23.94
N ARG A 255 -17.50 -24.74 -22.94
CA ARG A 255 -18.93 -24.35 -22.90
C ARG A 255 -19.37 -24.07 -21.46
N GLU A 256 -18.74 -23.11 -20.84
CA GLU A 256 -18.80 -22.89 -19.40
C GLU A 256 -20.15 -22.26 -19.06
N PRO A 257 -20.86 -22.78 -18.04
CA PRO A 257 -22.08 -22.13 -17.59
C PRO A 257 -21.71 -20.76 -17.02
N LYS A 258 -22.34 -19.69 -17.50
CA LYS A 258 -22.27 -18.38 -16.82
C LYS A 258 -23.01 -18.51 -15.49
N VAL A 259 -22.25 -18.51 -14.40
CA VAL A 259 -22.68 -18.72 -13.01
C VAL A 259 -22.43 -17.48 -12.15
N ASN A 260 -23.10 -17.44 -11.00
CA ASN A 260 -22.99 -16.41 -9.97
C ASN A 260 -22.48 -17.04 -8.66
N VAL A 261 -22.12 -16.21 -7.68
CA VAL A 261 -21.74 -16.68 -6.34
C VAL A 261 -22.87 -17.48 -5.69
N GLY A 262 -22.52 -18.58 -5.02
CA GLY A 262 -23.46 -19.48 -4.34
C GLY A 262 -24.17 -20.49 -5.24
N ASP A 263 -23.95 -20.45 -6.57
CA ASP A 263 -24.36 -21.52 -7.50
C ASP A 263 -23.57 -22.83 -7.21
N ARG A 264 -24.16 -24.00 -7.50
CA ARG A 264 -23.53 -25.32 -7.20
C ARG A 264 -23.60 -26.30 -8.37
N PHE A 265 -22.51 -27.03 -8.62
CA PHE A 265 -22.51 -28.12 -9.61
C PHE A 265 -23.30 -29.34 -9.11
N THR A 266 -24.11 -29.94 -9.99
CA THR A 266 -25.04 -31.04 -9.65
C THR A 266 -24.41 -32.44 -9.60
N ALA A 267 -23.12 -32.53 -9.89
CA ALA A 267 -22.30 -33.74 -9.82
C ALA A 267 -20.82 -33.29 -9.68
N PRO A 268 -19.88 -34.20 -9.34
CA PRO A 268 -18.48 -33.83 -9.23
C PRO A 268 -17.90 -33.26 -10.53
N VAL A 269 -17.05 -32.24 -10.40
CA VAL A 269 -16.26 -31.69 -11.51
C VAL A 269 -14.99 -32.54 -11.64
N VAL A 270 -14.61 -32.91 -12.86
CA VAL A 270 -13.42 -33.73 -13.14
C VAL A 270 -12.59 -33.09 -14.24
N GLY A 271 -11.29 -32.96 -13.99
CA GLY A 271 -10.32 -32.34 -14.90
C GLY A 271 -8.90 -32.81 -14.63
N ILE A 272 -7.93 -32.22 -15.31
CA ILE A 272 -6.52 -32.26 -14.91
C ILE A 272 -6.12 -30.94 -14.27
N ILE A 273 -5.13 -30.90 -13.38
CA ILE A 273 -4.48 -29.63 -13.03
C ILE A 273 -3.49 -29.24 -14.14
N ASP A 274 -3.50 -27.97 -14.54
CA ASP A 274 -2.52 -27.31 -15.39
C ASP A 274 -2.17 -25.94 -14.75
N TYR A 275 -1.10 -25.29 -15.21
CA TYR A 275 -0.65 -24.02 -14.64
C TYR A 275 -0.39 -22.96 -15.73
N GLY A 276 -0.80 -21.72 -15.46
CA GLY A 276 -0.58 -20.62 -16.39
C GLY A 276 -1.30 -19.33 -16.03
N PHE A 277 -0.73 -18.21 -16.44
CA PHE A 277 -1.10 -16.85 -16.02
C PHE A 277 -1.03 -16.68 -14.49
N SER A 278 0.00 -17.27 -13.87
CA SER A 278 0.25 -17.25 -12.42
C SER A 278 -0.92 -17.77 -11.56
N ASN A 279 -1.61 -18.80 -12.05
CA ASN A 279 -2.66 -19.54 -11.35
C ASN A 279 -2.62 -21.02 -11.75
N PHE A 280 -2.95 -21.91 -10.83
CA PHE A 280 -3.29 -23.31 -11.13
C PHE A 280 -4.75 -23.42 -11.55
N LYS A 281 -5.04 -24.34 -12.47
CA LYS A 281 -6.33 -24.45 -13.16
C LYS A 281 -6.73 -25.91 -13.35
N LEU A 282 -7.96 -26.26 -12.96
CA LEU A 282 -8.61 -27.50 -13.37
C LEU A 282 -9.10 -27.35 -14.81
N LEU A 283 -8.44 -28.04 -15.74
CA LEU A 283 -8.89 -28.13 -17.13
C LEU A 283 -9.88 -29.29 -17.30
N ASN A 284 -11.11 -28.98 -17.71
CA ASN A 284 -12.21 -29.93 -17.71
C ASN A 284 -12.05 -31.06 -18.76
N THR A 285 -11.77 -32.30 -18.33
CA THR A 285 -11.62 -33.44 -19.26
C THR A 285 -12.95 -33.99 -19.76
N LYS A 286 -14.06 -33.53 -19.18
CA LYS A 286 -15.45 -33.83 -19.55
C LYS A 286 -16.26 -32.53 -19.52
N PRO A 287 -17.32 -32.37 -20.34
CA PRO A 287 -18.20 -31.22 -20.26
C PRO A 287 -18.72 -31.03 -18.83
N LEU A 288 -18.70 -29.79 -18.33
CA LEU A 288 -19.05 -29.51 -16.94
C LEU A 288 -20.48 -29.97 -16.58
N PRO A 289 -20.71 -30.41 -15.33
CA PRO A 289 -22.05 -30.76 -14.85
C PRO A 289 -23.04 -29.59 -14.97
N THR A 290 -24.34 -29.91 -14.98
CA THR A 290 -25.37 -28.88 -14.82
C THR A 290 -25.22 -28.16 -13.48
N VAL A 291 -25.62 -26.89 -13.43
CA VAL A 291 -25.54 -26.06 -12.24
C VAL A 291 -26.94 -25.85 -11.64
N THR A 292 -27.06 -25.94 -10.32
CA THR A 292 -28.21 -25.47 -9.56
C THR A 292 -27.94 -24.05 -9.09
N ALA A 293 -28.80 -23.12 -9.47
CA ALA A 293 -28.65 -21.73 -9.08
C ALA A 293 -28.80 -21.56 -7.56
N GLY A 294 -27.95 -20.75 -6.93
CA GLY A 294 -28.10 -20.31 -5.54
C GLY A 294 -29.33 -19.41 -5.35
N ASN A 295 -29.78 -18.74 -6.43
CA ASN A 295 -30.86 -17.74 -6.43
C ASN A 295 -30.57 -16.54 -5.51
N LEU A 296 -29.29 -16.18 -5.40
CA LEU A 296 -28.81 -15.06 -4.58
C LEU A 296 -29.51 -13.75 -5.00
N PRO A 297 -30.20 -13.04 -4.09
CA PRO A 297 -30.81 -11.77 -4.41
C PRO A 297 -29.77 -10.65 -4.48
N ARG A 298 -29.98 -9.74 -5.42
CA ARG A 298 -29.37 -8.40 -5.39
C ARG A 298 -29.98 -7.58 -4.27
N GLU A 299 -29.13 -6.84 -3.58
CA GLU A 299 -29.50 -6.14 -2.36
C GLU A 299 -30.11 -4.76 -2.62
N THR A 300 -30.49 -4.13 -1.52
CA THR A 300 -31.19 -2.86 -1.48
C THR A 300 -31.05 -2.31 -0.07
N THR A 301 -30.42 -1.16 0.07
CA THR A 301 -30.07 -0.62 1.39
C THR A 301 -31.31 -0.37 2.25
N PRO A 302 -31.27 -0.68 3.56
CA PRO A 302 -32.25 -0.18 4.52
C PRO A 302 -32.01 1.30 4.88
N LEU A 303 -30.90 1.90 4.46
CA LEU A 303 -30.53 3.27 4.80
C LEU A 303 -31.27 4.29 3.90
N THR A 304 -32.18 5.04 4.49
CA THR A 304 -32.89 6.14 3.83
C THR A 304 -32.61 7.48 4.53
N SER A 305 -32.46 8.56 3.75
CA SER A 305 -32.28 9.90 4.30
C SER A 305 -33.59 10.47 4.87
N THR A 306 -33.48 11.33 5.89
CA THR A 306 -34.62 12.04 6.51
C THR A 306 -34.26 13.51 6.75
N ALA A 307 -35.15 14.31 7.34
CA ALA A 307 -34.92 15.74 7.54
C ALA A 307 -33.65 16.07 8.37
N ASN A 308 -33.22 15.17 9.27
CA ASN A 308 -32.01 15.32 10.08
C ASN A 308 -30.93 14.29 9.72
N GLN A 309 -31.16 13.45 8.70
CA GLN A 309 -30.28 12.34 8.36
C GLN A 309 -29.85 12.46 6.91
N LEU A 310 -28.55 12.70 6.71
CA LEU A 310 -27.90 12.79 5.41
C LEU A 310 -27.49 11.38 4.96
N THR A 311 -27.63 11.05 3.68
CA THR A 311 -26.99 9.86 3.09
C THR A 311 -25.88 10.22 2.12
N ILE A 312 -24.72 9.61 2.29
CA ILE A 312 -23.54 9.77 1.44
C ILE A 312 -23.14 8.39 0.95
N ALA A 313 -23.03 8.23 -0.37
CA ALA A 313 -22.65 6.97 -1.01
C ALA A 313 -21.36 7.10 -1.81
N SER A 314 -20.71 5.97 -2.09
CA SER A 314 -19.58 5.84 -3.01
C SER A 314 -19.84 4.70 -3.99
N PHE A 315 -19.51 4.89 -5.26
CA PHE A 315 -19.71 3.87 -6.30
C PHE A 315 -18.65 4.02 -7.40
N ASN A 316 -17.75 3.03 -7.53
CA ASN A 316 -16.98 2.86 -8.76
C ASN A 316 -17.91 2.34 -9.87
N VAL A 317 -18.01 3.10 -10.97
CA VAL A 317 -18.87 2.79 -12.13
C VAL A 317 -18.09 2.29 -13.34
N GLU A 318 -16.82 1.86 -13.15
CA GLU A 318 -16.02 1.10 -14.12
C GLU A 318 -15.97 1.79 -15.51
N ASN A 319 -15.17 2.85 -15.60
CA ASN A 319 -14.93 3.68 -16.80
C ASN A 319 -16.19 4.16 -17.57
N LEU A 320 -17.29 4.47 -16.86
CA LEU A 320 -18.59 4.83 -17.45
C LEU A 320 -18.49 5.99 -18.46
N ASP A 321 -18.90 5.75 -19.71
CA ASP A 321 -18.85 6.71 -20.84
C ASP A 321 -20.19 6.81 -21.62
N PRO A 322 -20.42 7.86 -22.42
CA PRO A 322 -21.61 8.01 -23.28
C PRO A 322 -21.90 6.85 -24.26
N GLY A 323 -20.94 5.96 -24.51
CA GLY A 323 -21.07 4.75 -25.33
C GLY A 323 -21.77 3.57 -24.64
N ASP A 324 -21.82 3.54 -23.31
CA ASP A 324 -22.32 2.43 -22.49
C ASP A 324 -23.82 2.11 -22.66
N GLY A 325 -24.60 3.10 -23.10
CA GLY A 325 -26.02 2.94 -23.41
C GLY A 325 -26.84 2.33 -22.26
N ASN A 326 -27.32 1.09 -22.44
CA ASN A 326 -28.16 0.40 -21.44
C ASN A 326 -27.45 0.19 -20.09
N ARG A 327 -26.11 0.17 -20.04
CA ARG A 327 -25.37 0.06 -18.77
C ARG A 327 -25.56 1.31 -17.91
N ILE A 328 -25.69 2.50 -18.52
CA ILE A 328 -26.09 3.75 -17.84
C ILE A 328 -27.48 3.61 -17.21
N ASP A 329 -28.46 3.03 -17.93
CA ASP A 329 -29.81 2.79 -17.41
C ASP A 329 -29.83 1.80 -16.23
N VAL A 330 -28.95 0.78 -16.23
CA VAL A 330 -28.82 -0.15 -15.10
C VAL A 330 -28.15 0.52 -13.90
N ILE A 331 -27.08 1.28 -14.08
CA ILE A 331 -26.42 2.04 -13.00
C ILE A 331 -27.41 3.05 -12.38
N ALA A 332 -28.22 3.71 -13.20
CA ALA A 332 -29.33 4.55 -12.75
C ALA A 332 -30.38 3.79 -11.92
N ASP A 333 -30.82 2.60 -12.36
CA ASP A 333 -31.69 1.73 -11.57
C ASP A 333 -31.07 1.39 -10.21
N ARG A 334 -29.77 1.10 -10.14
CA ARG A 334 -29.09 0.84 -8.86
C ARG A 334 -29.07 2.06 -7.95
N ILE A 335 -28.77 3.25 -8.47
CA ILE A 335 -28.79 4.50 -7.71
C ILE A 335 -30.20 4.80 -7.15
N VAL A 336 -31.27 4.51 -7.91
CA VAL A 336 -32.66 4.75 -7.48
C VAL A 336 -33.19 3.65 -6.56
N ASN A 337 -33.10 2.39 -6.99
CA ASN A 337 -33.81 1.27 -6.38
C ASN A 337 -32.95 0.50 -5.37
N ALA A 338 -31.63 0.37 -5.57
CA ALA A 338 -30.75 -0.27 -4.59
C ALA A 338 -30.25 0.72 -3.52
N LEU A 339 -29.73 1.89 -3.92
CA LEU A 339 -29.16 2.92 -3.03
C LEU A 339 -30.17 3.98 -2.52
N LYS A 340 -31.44 3.90 -2.94
CA LYS A 340 -32.54 4.80 -2.49
C LYS A 340 -32.34 6.30 -2.76
N SER A 341 -31.61 6.65 -3.83
CA SER A 341 -31.29 8.04 -4.22
C SER A 341 -30.62 8.84 -3.09
N PRO A 342 -29.34 8.53 -2.78
CA PRO A 342 -28.59 9.16 -1.69
C PRO A 342 -28.43 10.68 -1.91
N ASP A 343 -28.27 11.43 -0.82
CA ASP A 343 -28.22 12.91 -0.88
C ASP A 343 -26.92 13.42 -1.52
N ILE A 344 -25.80 12.70 -1.32
CA ILE A 344 -24.52 12.87 -2.02
C ILE A 344 -24.04 11.50 -2.49
N LEU A 345 -23.51 11.41 -3.71
CA LEU A 345 -22.93 10.21 -4.30
C LEU A 345 -21.58 10.53 -4.93
N GLY A 346 -20.49 10.03 -4.34
CA GLY A 346 -19.17 10.02 -4.95
C GLY A 346 -19.10 8.97 -6.04
N LEU A 347 -18.94 9.41 -7.30
CA LEU A 347 -18.76 8.53 -8.45
C LEU A 347 -17.27 8.40 -8.74
N ILE A 348 -16.81 7.16 -8.77
CA ILE A 348 -15.45 6.79 -9.13
C ILE A 348 -15.47 6.18 -10.54
N GLU A 349 -14.43 6.46 -11.32
CA GLU A 349 -14.32 6.11 -12.75
C GLU A 349 -15.37 6.71 -13.70
N ILE A 350 -15.59 8.03 -13.64
CA ILE A 350 -16.29 8.74 -14.71
C ILE A 350 -15.34 9.02 -15.88
N GLN A 351 -15.70 8.55 -17.07
CA GLN A 351 -14.93 8.66 -18.32
C GLN A 351 -15.38 9.85 -19.19
N ASP A 352 -14.52 10.25 -20.13
CA ASP A 352 -14.69 11.42 -20.98
C ASP A 352 -15.90 11.29 -21.93
N ASN A 353 -16.35 12.44 -22.46
CA ASN A 353 -17.44 12.55 -23.44
C ASN A 353 -17.26 11.72 -24.73
N ASN A 354 -16.10 11.11 -24.94
CA ASN A 354 -15.66 10.31 -26.09
C ASN A 354 -15.13 8.91 -25.72
N GLY A 355 -15.22 8.49 -24.45
CA GLY A 355 -14.68 7.23 -23.94
C GLY A 355 -13.15 7.19 -23.85
N ALA A 356 -12.57 6.01 -24.01
CA ALA A 356 -11.12 5.71 -23.94
C ALA A 356 -10.26 6.32 -25.09
N LYS A 357 -10.65 7.48 -25.64
CA LYS A 357 -10.14 7.96 -26.92
C LYS A 357 -9.19 9.15 -26.77
N ASP A 358 -7.92 8.86 -27.05
CA ASP A 358 -6.83 9.82 -27.28
C ASP A 358 -7.16 10.76 -28.47
N ASP A 359 -7.93 11.82 -28.19
CA ASP A 359 -8.05 13.02 -29.03
C ASP A 359 -8.24 14.34 -28.26
N SER A 360 -7.72 14.43 -27.04
CA SER A 360 -7.68 15.62 -26.15
C SER A 360 -9.02 16.17 -25.63
N VAL A 361 -10.06 15.33 -25.62
CA VAL A 361 -11.32 15.63 -24.91
C VAL A 361 -11.18 15.14 -23.46
N VAL A 362 -11.33 16.05 -22.50
CA VAL A 362 -11.18 15.77 -21.05
C VAL A 362 -12.43 16.12 -20.22
N GLU A 363 -13.50 16.54 -20.88
CA GLU A 363 -14.78 16.92 -20.24
C GLU A 363 -15.71 15.71 -20.19
N ALA A 364 -16.55 15.62 -19.15
CA ALA A 364 -17.48 14.50 -18.90
C ALA A 364 -18.95 14.96 -18.72
N ASP A 365 -19.30 16.17 -19.16
CA ASP A 365 -20.65 16.73 -18.99
C ASP A 365 -21.74 15.97 -19.76
N LEU A 366 -21.40 15.30 -20.87
CA LEU A 366 -22.28 14.37 -21.57
C LEU A 366 -22.49 13.09 -20.75
N THR A 367 -21.44 12.55 -20.14
CA THR A 367 -21.49 11.37 -19.26
C THR A 367 -22.41 11.62 -18.07
N TYR A 368 -22.19 12.70 -17.32
CA TYR A 368 -23.03 13.07 -16.19
C TYR A 368 -24.48 13.38 -16.60
N SER A 369 -24.71 14.12 -17.70
CA SER A 369 -26.08 14.48 -18.12
C SER A 369 -26.88 13.28 -18.62
N GLN A 370 -26.25 12.27 -19.23
CA GLN A 370 -26.91 11.01 -19.55
C GLN A 370 -27.28 10.21 -18.29
N LEU A 371 -26.35 10.07 -17.33
CA LEU A 371 -26.63 9.36 -16.07
C LEU A 371 -27.74 10.04 -15.25
N ILE A 372 -27.73 11.38 -15.14
CA ILE A 372 -28.79 12.14 -14.47
C ILE A 372 -30.15 11.95 -15.16
N ALA A 373 -30.19 11.95 -16.50
CA ALA A 373 -31.41 11.70 -17.25
C ALA A 373 -31.91 10.26 -17.05
N ALA A 374 -31.03 9.26 -17.03
CA ALA A 374 -31.36 7.87 -16.73
C ALA A 374 -31.92 7.71 -15.31
N ILE A 375 -31.32 8.36 -14.30
CA ILE A 375 -31.82 8.38 -12.91
C ILE A 375 -33.25 8.95 -12.85
N GLN A 376 -33.52 10.05 -13.55
CA GLN A 376 -34.87 10.62 -13.62
C GLN A 376 -35.85 9.69 -14.36
N ASN A 377 -35.43 9.02 -15.43
CA ASN A 377 -36.25 8.05 -16.16
C ASN A 377 -36.58 6.80 -15.32
N ALA A 378 -35.65 6.35 -14.46
CA ALA A 378 -35.86 5.29 -13.47
C ALA A 378 -36.79 5.70 -12.30
N GLY A 379 -37.21 6.97 -12.23
CA GLY A 379 -38.10 7.50 -11.18
C GLY A 379 -37.37 8.11 -9.98
N GLY A 380 -36.06 8.34 -10.09
CA GLY A 380 -35.25 9.04 -9.10
C GLY A 380 -35.53 10.54 -9.03
N THR A 381 -34.84 11.21 -8.10
CA THR A 381 -34.87 12.68 -8.00
C THR A 381 -34.01 13.35 -9.09
N ALA A 382 -34.05 14.68 -9.13
CA ALA A 382 -33.03 15.46 -9.83
C ALA A 382 -31.71 15.47 -9.06
N TYR A 383 -30.60 15.35 -9.80
CA TYR A 383 -29.24 15.50 -9.31
C TYR A 383 -28.54 16.61 -10.09
N GLU A 384 -27.56 17.23 -9.44
CA GLU A 384 -26.57 18.11 -10.08
C GLU A 384 -25.18 17.47 -9.95
N ALA A 385 -24.32 17.69 -10.94
CA ALA A 385 -22.98 17.10 -11.01
C ALA A 385 -21.90 18.13 -10.65
N VAL A 386 -20.82 17.66 -10.02
CA VAL A 386 -19.65 18.49 -9.69
C VAL A 386 -18.36 17.68 -9.76
N ASP A 387 -17.39 18.20 -10.52
CA ASP A 387 -16.14 17.52 -10.86
C ASP A 387 -15.02 18.55 -11.11
N ILE A 388 -13.80 18.07 -11.40
CA ILE A 388 -12.76 18.82 -12.12
C ILE A 388 -12.20 17.91 -13.22
N ALA A 389 -12.39 18.30 -14.48
CA ALA A 389 -11.74 17.69 -15.65
C ALA A 389 -10.21 17.56 -15.45
N PRO A 390 -9.58 16.44 -15.79
CA PRO A 390 -8.13 16.28 -15.74
C PRO A 390 -7.33 17.21 -16.65
N ALA A 391 -6.01 17.01 -16.62
CA ALA A 391 -5.15 17.39 -17.74
C ALA A 391 -4.91 16.15 -18.62
N ASP A 392 -4.93 16.35 -19.93
CA ASP A 392 -4.80 15.35 -20.99
C ASP A 392 -3.63 14.38 -20.74
N ASP A 393 -3.88 13.06 -20.74
CA ASP A 393 -2.94 11.97 -20.42
C ASP A 393 -2.30 12.01 -19.00
N GLN A 394 -2.74 12.90 -18.09
CA GLN A 394 -2.09 13.07 -16.78
C GLN A 394 -2.74 12.30 -15.62
N ASP A 395 -4.04 12.02 -15.70
CA ASP A 395 -4.75 11.13 -14.76
C ASP A 395 -4.74 9.71 -15.36
N GLY A 396 -4.28 8.72 -14.60
CA GLY A 396 -4.04 7.36 -15.16
C GLY A 396 -5.22 6.40 -15.04
N GLY A 397 -5.14 5.28 -15.76
CA GLY A 397 -6.10 4.18 -15.73
C GLY A 397 -6.18 3.47 -17.09
N GLU A 398 -7.32 3.56 -17.74
CA GLU A 398 -7.52 3.13 -19.13
C GLU A 398 -6.66 3.98 -20.10
N PRO A 399 -5.88 3.36 -21.01
CA PRO A 399 -5.05 4.09 -21.95
C PRO A 399 -5.87 4.98 -22.91
N GLY A 400 -5.64 6.29 -22.88
CA GLY A 400 -6.30 7.26 -23.76
C GLY A 400 -7.61 7.85 -23.23
N GLY A 401 -8.05 7.47 -22.01
CA GLY A 401 -9.20 8.08 -21.33
C GLY A 401 -8.81 8.76 -20.01
N ASN A 402 -9.30 9.96 -19.78
CA ASN A 402 -8.90 10.83 -18.66
C ASN A 402 -9.83 10.64 -17.45
N ILE A 403 -9.79 9.45 -16.87
CA ILE A 403 -10.70 9.03 -15.80
C ILE A 403 -10.63 9.97 -14.57
N ARG A 404 -11.77 10.30 -13.96
CA ARG A 404 -11.83 11.14 -12.74
C ARG A 404 -12.78 10.60 -11.65
N PRO A 405 -12.54 10.94 -10.37
CA PRO A 405 -13.57 10.99 -9.35
C PRO A 405 -14.44 12.26 -9.51
N GLY A 406 -15.70 12.19 -9.10
CA GLY A 406 -16.64 13.31 -9.07
C GLY A 406 -17.82 13.05 -8.15
N PHE A 407 -18.79 13.97 -8.10
CA PHE A 407 -20.01 13.81 -7.31
C PHE A 407 -21.27 14.09 -8.11
N LEU A 408 -22.32 13.31 -7.80
CA LEU A 408 -23.71 13.75 -7.95
C LEU A 408 -24.25 14.15 -6.57
N TYR A 409 -25.01 15.24 -6.49
CA TYR A 409 -25.69 15.64 -5.26
C TYR A 409 -27.14 16.08 -5.51
N ARG A 410 -27.94 16.03 -4.44
CA ARG A 410 -29.36 16.36 -4.47
C ARG A 410 -29.60 17.84 -4.10
N PRO A 411 -29.88 18.75 -5.06
CA PRO A 411 -30.14 20.16 -4.77
C PRO A 411 -31.43 20.41 -3.96
N ASP A 412 -32.31 19.40 -3.83
CA ASP A 412 -33.47 19.43 -2.93
C ASP A 412 -33.11 19.14 -1.45
N ARG A 413 -31.84 18.78 -1.17
CA ARG A 413 -31.35 18.28 0.12
C ARG A 413 -30.11 19.01 0.62
N VAL A 414 -29.13 19.19 -0.26
CA VAL A 414 -27.82 19.80 0.04
C VAL A 414 -27.50 20.88 -0.99
N SER A 415 -26.72 21.88 -0.60
CA SER A 415 -26.22 22.91 -1.51
C SER A 415 -24.70 23.00 -1.44
N LEU A 416 -24.02 23.24 -2.56
CA LEU A 416 -22.59 23.57 -2.56
C LEU A 416 -22.33 24.90 -1.82
N VAL A 417 -21.18 25.01 -1.15
CA VAL A 417 -20.66 26.31 -0.68
C VAL A 417 -20.18 27.11 -1.90
N ASP A 418 -20.66 28.34 -2.07
CA ASP A 418 -20.37 29.19 -3.22
C ASP A 418 -18.90 29.66 -3.22
N ARG A 419 -18.10 29.07 -4.12
CA ARG A 419 -16.69 29.38 -4.41
C ARG A 419 -16.43 29.14 -5.90
N PRO A 420 -15.33 29.67 -6.48
CA PRO A 420 -14.91 29.29 -7.82
C PRO A 420 -14.56 27.79 -7.90
N LYS A 421 -14.87 27.11 -9.01
CA LYS A 421 -14.39 25.75 -9.32
C LYS A 421 -12.87 25.76 -9.59
N GLY A 422 -12.15 24.84 -8.97
CA GLY A 422 -10.70 24.66 -9.16
C GLY A 422 -10.32 24.07 -10.54
N LYS A 423 -9.01 24.07 -10.84
CA LYS A 423 -8.46 23.56 -12.11
C LYS A 423 -7.69 22.24 -11.92
N SER A 424 -7.46 21.52 -13.03
CA SER A 424 -6.80 20.20 -13.06
C SER A 424 -5.44 20.13 -12.34
N THR A 425 -4.64 21.20 -12.39
CA THR A 425 -3.31 21.31 -11.78
C THR A 425 -3.24 22.33 -10.64
N GLU A 426 -4.38 22.74 -10.07
CA GLU A 426 -4.48 23.76 -9.03
C GLU A 426 -4.80 23.08 -7.69
N ALA A 427 -3.85 23.13 -6.75
CA ALA A 427 -4.06 22.63 -5.40
C ALA A 427 -5.09 23.50 -4.67
N VAL A 428 -6.12 22.86 -4.12
CA VAL A 428 -7.03 23.52 -3.19
C VAL A 428 -6.29 23.88 -1.90
N THR A 429 -6.65 25.00 -1.30
CA THR A 429 -6.14 25.46 -0.02
C THR A 429 -7.28 25.75 0.93
N LEU A 430 -6.99 25.79 2.23
CA LEU A 430 -7.97 26.16 3.24
C LEU A 430 -7.90 27.66 3.52
N ILE A 431 -9.06 28.31 3.56
CA ILE A 431 -9.29 29.62 4.15
C ILE A 431 -9.79 29.36 5.57
N SER A 432 -9.36 30.16 6.56
CA SER A 432 -9.90 30.05 7.92
C SER A 432 -10.08 31.41 8.61
N ASP A 433 -11.11 31.48 9.44
CA ASP A 433 -11.36 32.53 10.44
C ASP A 433 -11.75 31.88 11.79
N ASP A 434 -12.10 32.67 12.80
CA ASP A 434 -12.36 32.20 14.18
C ASP A 434 -13.44 31.08 14.25
N ARG A 435 -12.96 29.83 14.22
CA ARG A 435 -13.75 28.58 14.16
C ARG A 435 -14.57 28.43 12.88
N ARG A 436 -13.98 28.79 11.74
CA ARG A 436 -14.45 28.37 10.42
C ARG A 436 -13.28 27.98 9.55
N VAL A 437 -13.44 26.86 8.86
CA VAL A 437 -12.58 26.40 7.77
C VAL A 437 -13.40 26.32 6.50
N ASP A 438 -12.88 26.84 5.40
CA ASP A 438 -13.52 26.94 4.07
C ASP A 438 -12.53 26.51 2.99
N LEU A 439 -13.01 25.98 1.86
CA LEU A 439 -12.16 25.76 0.69
C LEU A 439 -11.94 27.07 -0.08
N SER A 440 -10.73 27.28 -0.60
CA SER A 440 -10.43 28.41 -1.50
C SER A 440 -11.07 28.26 -2.88
N VAL A 441 -11.31 27.02 -3.31
CA VAL A 441 -12.06 26.64 -4.52
C VAL A 441 -12.97 25.45 -4.22
N ASN A 442 -14.21 25.47 -4.73
CA ASN A 442 -15.19 24.41 -4.54
C ASN A 442 -15.80 24.05 -5.91
N PRO A 443 -15.62 22.81 -6.41
CA PRO A 443 -14.75 21.75 -5.89
C PRO A 443 -13.26 22.12 -6.02
N GLY A 444 -12.40 21.32 -5.40
CA GLY A 444 -10.94 21.47 -5.48
C GLY A 444 -10.20 20.14 -5.54
N ARG A 445 -9.01 20.10 -6.15
CA ARG A 445 -8.14 18.91 -6.18
C ARG A 445 -7.06 19.00 -5.09
N ILE A 446 -6.81 17.91 -4.37
CA ILE A 446 -5.79 17.84 -3.31
C ILE A 446 -4.42 17.58 -3.94
N ASP A 447 -3.48 18.51 -3.75
CA ASP A 447 -2.07 18.45 -4.20
C ASP A 447 -1.84 17.79 -5.58
N PRO A 448 -2.52 18.24 -6.66
CA PRO A 448 -2.65 17.47 -7.89
C PRO A 448 -1.38 17.39 -8.76
N THR A 449 -0.32 18.11 -8.36
CA THR A 449 1.00 18.10 -9.00
C THR A 449 2.01 17.22 -8.26
N ASN A 450 1.62 16.59 -7.15
CA ASN A 450 2.48 15.70 -6.39
C ASN A 450 2.85 14.43 -7.18
N SER A 451 4.11 14.00 -7.09
CA SER A 451 4.58 12.76 -7.72
C SER A 451 3.85 11.51 -7.24
N ALA A 452 3.27 11.53 -6.02
CA ALA A 452 2.42 10.45 -5.53
C ALA A 452 1.21 10.18 -6.46
N PHE A 453 0.69 11.20 -7.16
CA PHE A 453 -0.44 11.03 -8.08
C PHE A 453 -0.02 10.86 -9.56
N GLN A 454 1.27 10.69 -9.85
CA GLN A 454 1.74 10.45 -11.22
C GLN A 454 1.09 9.19 -11.80
N ARG A 455 0.43 9.31 -12.96
CA ARG A 455 -0.32 8.23 -13.63
C ARG A 455 -1.40 7.58 -12.74
N SER A 456 -2.08 8.39 -11.95
CA SER A 456 -3.27 8.01 -11.19
C SER A 456 -4.22 9.21 -11.07
N ARG A 457 -5.43 8.99 -10.55
CA ARG A 457 -6.42 10.04 -10.36
C ARG A 457 -6.00 10.94 -9.20
N LYS A 458 -6.33 12.24 -9.27
CA LYS A 458 -6.10 13.16 -8.14
C LYS A 458 -7.38 13.28 -7.29
N PRO A 459 -7.29 13.23 -5.95
CA PRO A 459 -8.45 13.35 -5.07
C PRO A 459 -9.22 14.65 -5.28
N LEU A 460 -10.55 14.57 -5.23
CA LEU A 460 -11.46 15.71 -5.37
C LEU A 460 -12.16 15.96 -4.02
N VAL A 461 -11.98 17.15 -3.44
CA VAL A 461 -12.76 17.60 -2.28
C VAL A 461 -13.88 18.53 -2.71
N THR A 462 -15.02 18.46 -2.03
CA THR A 462 -16.17 19.35 -2.22
C THR A 462 -16.79 19.70 -0.87
N GLU A 463 -17.11 20.99 -0.68
CA GLU A 463 -17.85 21.51 0.47
C GLU A 463 -19.35 21.54 0.17
N PHE A 464 -20.11 20.81 0.97
CA PHE A 464 -21.57 20.80 0.98
C PHE A 464 -22.12 21.44 2.25
N LEU A 465 -23.31 22.03 2.15
CA LEU A 465 -24.13 22.48 3.27
C LEU A 465 -25.36 21.55 3.41
N PHE A 466 -25.56 21.03 4.61
CA PHE A 466 -26.78 20.33 5.02
C PHE A 466 -27.20 20.85 6.39
N ASN A 467 -28.50 21.17 6.56
CA ASN A 467 -29.05 21.62 7.84
C ASN A 467 -28.33 22.81 8.53
N GLY A 468 -27.61 23.63 7.76
CA GLY A 468 -26.82 24.77 8.27
C GLY A 468 -25.44 24.39 8.83
N GLN A 469 -24.99 23.14 8.63
CA GLN A 469 -23.64 22.67 8.89
C GLN A 469 -22.89 22.44 7.57
N LYS A 470 -21.57 22.63 7.59
CA LYS A 470 -20.70 22.28 6.47
C LYS A 470 -20.21 20.84 6.60
N ILE A 471 -20.08 20.16 5.46
CA ILE A 471 -19.54 18.82 5.31
C ILE A 471 -18.52 18.84 4.16
N PHE A 472 -17.31 18.39 4.45
CA PHE A 472 -16.26 18.15 3.46
C PHE A 472 -16.38 16.69 3.00
N VAL A 473 -16.54 16.47 1.69
CA VAL A 473 -16.49 15.11 1.13
C VAL A 473 -15.33 15.03 0.15
N ILE A 474 -14.47 14.02 0.33
CA ILE A 474 -13.27 13.78 -0.48
C ILE A 474 -13.45 12.47 -1.23
N ALA A 475 -13.50 12.51 -2.57
CA ALA A 475 -13.56 11.35 -3.44
C ALA A 475 -12.16 10.99 -3.96
N ASN A 476 -11.79 9.72 -3.84
CA ASN A 476 -10.46 9.19 -4.12
C ASN A 476 -10.52 8.04 -5.14
N HIS A 477 -9.47 7.91 -5.96
CA HIS A 477 -9.25 6.69 -6.74
C HIS A 477 -7.74 6.43 -6.89
N PHE A 478 -7.18 5.72 -5.91
CA PHE A 478 -5.74 5.50 -5.77
C PHE A 478 -5.14 4.61 -6.86
N ASN A 479 -3.82 4.40 -6.87
CA ASN A 479 -3.16 3.62 -7.92
C ASN A 479 -3.40 2.09 -7.77
N SER A 480 -3.70 1.43 -8.88
CA SER A 480 -4.12 0.03 -8.88
C SER A 480 -3.03 -0.96 -8.47
N LYS A 481 -3.44 -2.13 -7.94
CA LYS A 481 -2.54 -3.26 -7.59
C LYS A 481 -1.87 -3.95 -8.80
N ARG A 482 -2.10 -3.50 -10.05
CA ARG A 482 -1.64 -4.14 -11.31
C ARG A 482 -0.11 -4.29 -11.49
N GLU A 483 0.70 -3.59 -10.69
CA GLU A 483 2.17 -3.78 -10.70
C GLU A 483 2.68 -4.72 -9.59
N ASP A 484 1.82 -5.25 -8.73
CA ASP A 484 2.18 -6.21 -7.67
C ASP A 484 2.50 -7.59 -8.28
N ASP A 485 3.17 -8.48 -7.54
CA ASP A 485 3.34 -9.87 -8.01
C ASP A 485 2.07 -10.70 -7.75
N ALA A 486 1.85 -11.74 -8.54
CA ALA A 486 0.69 -12.62 -8.42
C ALA A 486 0.78 -13.55 -7.20
N LEU A 487 -0.38 -13.98 -6.70
CA LEU A 487 -0.50 -14.89 -5.55
C LEU A 487 0.20 -16.23 -5.77
N PHE A 488 -0.09 -16.93 -6.87
CA PHE A 488 0.59 -18.17 -7.27
C PHE A 488 1.69 -17.88 -8.30
N GLY A 489 2.73 -17.14 -7.90
CA GLY A 489 3.91 -16.84 -8.72
C GLY A 489 5.22 -17.24 -8.04
N LYS A 490 6.33 -17.26 -8.79
CA LYS A 490 7.65 -17.70 -8.31
C LYS A 490 8.38 -16.71 -7.37
N VAL A 491 7.67 -15.71 -6.86
CA VAL A 491 8.21 -14.68 -5.98
C VAL A 491 7.31 -14.61 -4.77
N GLN A 492 7.65 -15.43 -3.78
CA GLN A 492 6.94 -15.51 -2.51
C GLN A 492 7.71 -14.79 -1.40
N PRO A 493 7.03 -14.15 -0.43
CA PRO A 493 5.66 -13.65 -0.57
C PRO A 493 5.57 -12.58 -1.69
N PRO A 494 4.38 -12.34 -2.28
CA PRO A 494 4.26 -11.46 -3.45
C PRO A 494 4.69 -10.01 -3.20
N GLN A 495 5.49 -9.44 -4.10
CA GLN A 495 6.03 -8.08 -3.95
C GLN A 495 4.99 -7.01 -4.33
N LEU A 496 4.44 -6.35 -3.31
CA LEU A 496 3.47 -5.25 -3.40
C LEU A 496 4.10 -3.91 -3.85
N LYS A 497 4.68 -3.90 -5.06
CA LYS A 497 5.42 -2.75 -5.64
C LYS A 497 4.59 -1.46 -5.69
N SER A 498 3.29 -1.58 -5.91
CA SER A 498 2.36 -0.46 -6.05
C SER A 498 1.87 0.11 -4.72
N GLU A 499 2.01 -0.62 -3.61
CA GLU A 499 1.62 -0.18 -2.25
C GLU A 499 2.39 1.08 -1.84
N ALA A 500 3.68 1.15 -2.19
CA ALA A 500 4.54 2.30 -1.87
C ALA A 500 4.03 3.63 -2.46
N GLN A 501 3.27 3.59 -3.57
CA GLN A 501 2.60 4.78 -4.11
C GLN A 501 1.29 5.06 -3.35
N ARG A 502 0.46 4.03 -3.07
CA ARG A 502 -0.79 4.18 -2.29
C ARG A 502 -0.55 4.74 -0.89
N ILE A 503 0.54 4.36 -0.22
CA ILE A 503 0.95 4.94 1.08
C ILE A 503 1.19 6.45 0.95
N GLN A 504 1.90 6.92 -0.09
CA GLN A 504 2.13 8.35 -0.30
C GLN A 504 0.83 9.10 -0.64
N GLN A 505 -0.09 8.48 -1.37
CA GLN A 505 -1.42 9.04 -1.66
C GLN A 505 -2.25 9.17 -0.37
N ALA A 506 -2.23 8.14 0.48
CA ALA A 506 -2.85 8.13 1.79
C ALA A 506 -2.28 9.21 2.73
N GLU A 507 -0.95 9.36 2.81
CA GLU A 507 -0.29 10.41 3.60
C GLU A 507 -0.75 11.82 3.19
N ILE A 508 -0.94 12.08 1.89
CA ILE A 508 -1.37 13.39 1.38
C ILE A 508 -2.83 13.68 1.73
N VAL A 509 -3.73 12.70 1.56
CA VAL A 509 -5.16 12.87 1.86
C VAL A 509 -5.38 12.98 3.37
N ASN A 510 -4.74 12.12 4.18
CA ASN A 510 -4.77 12.22 5.64
C ASN A 510 -4.24 13.57 6.13
N LYS A 511 -3.11 14.05 5.58
CA LYS A 511 -2.58 15.40 5.88
C LYS A 511 -3.60 16.50 5.58
N PHE A 512 -4.31 16.43 4.45
CA PHE A 512 -5.30 17.44 4.10
C PHE A 512 -6.53 17.41 5.04
N VAL A 513 -7.00 16.21 5.40
CA VAL A 513 -8.04 16.02 6.43
C VAL A 513 -7.58 16.57 7.78
N ASN A 514 -6.32 16.31 8.18
CA ASN A 514 -5.74 16.87 9.39
C ASN A 514 -5.68 18.41 9.34
N GLN A 515 -5.42 19.01 8.18
CA GLN A 515 -5.43 20.47 8.03
C GLN A 515 -6.84 21.05 8.27
N ILE A 516 -7.89 20.38 7.78
CA ILE A 516 -9.29 20.75 8.09
C ILE A 516 -9.55 20.64 9.59
N LEU A 517 -9.23 19.49 10.20
CA LEU A 517 -9.46 19.21 11.62
C LEU A 517 -8.55 20.01 12.58
N THR A 518 -7.49 20.65 12.08
CA THR A 518 -6.67 21.60 12.84
C THR A 518 -7.31 22.99 12.89
N ALA A 519 -8.00 23.40 11.82
CA ALA A 519 -8.71 24.67 11.76
C ALA A 519 -10.12 24.61 12.40
N ASP A 520 -10.78 23.46 12.32
CA ASP A 520 -12.04 23.16 13.01
C ASP A 520 -12.07 21.68 13.44
N ALA A 521 -11.82 21.42 14.72
CA ALA A 521 -11.77 20.07 15.29
C ALA A 521 -13.14 19.36 15.32
N ASP A 522 -14.24 20.11 15.16
CA ASP A 522 -15.60 19.58 15.05
C ASP A 522 -16.06 19.44 13.57
N ALA A 523 -15.16 19.62 12.60
CA ALA A 523 -15.50 19.55 11.18
C ALA A 523 -16.02 18.16 10.76
N ASN A 524 -17.16 18.17 10.06
CA ASN A 524 -17.73 17.00 9.40
C ASN A 524 -16.90 16.69 8.15
N VAL A 525 -16.02 15.69 8.20
CA VAL A 525 -15.20 15.26 7.05
C VAL A 525 -15.48 13.80 6.71
N VAL A 526 -15.71 13.52 5.43
CA VAL A 526 -15.94 12.18 4.89
C VAL A 526 -14.93 11.94 3.75
N VAL A 527 -14.23 10.82 3.82
CA VAL A 527 -13.27 10.36 2.82
C VAL A 527 -13.82 9.08 2.22
N LEU A 528 -13.98 9.04 0.90
CA LEU A 528 -14.60 7.91 0.21
C LEU A 528 -13.94 7.61 -1.13
N GLY A 529 -14.31 6.46 -1.70
CA GLY A 529 -13.88 6.02 -3.02
C GLY A 529 -12.97 4.80 -2.96
N ASP A 530 -12.41 4.47 -4.13
CA ASP A 530 -11.54 3.32 -4.32
C ASP A 530 -10.11 3.64 -3.84
N ILE A 531 -9.70 2.99 -2.75
CA ILE A 531 -8.36 3.12 -2.15
C ILE A 531 -7.40 2.07 -2.73
N ASN A 532 -7.91 1.12 -3.52
CA ASN A 532 -7.20 0.01 -4.17
C ASN A 532 -6.35 -0.84 -3.20
N ASP A 533 -6.74 -0.90 -1.93
CA ASP A 533 -6.13 -1.75 -0.91
C ASP A 533 -7.12 -2.06 0.23
N PHE A 534 -6.81 -3.08 1.02
CA PHE A 534 -7.76 -3.72 1.95
C PHE A 534 -7.92 -2.94 3.28
N GLU A 535 -8.97 -3.18 4.07
CA GLU A 535 -9.18 -2.42 5.32
C GLU A 535 -8.12 -2.69 6.38
N PHE A 536 -7.49 -3.87 6.33
CA PHE A 536 -6.31 -4.21 7.15
C PHE A 536 -4.96 -3.74 6.57
N SER A 537 -4.93 -3.20 5.35
CA SER A 537 -3.70 -2.87 4.60
C SER A 537 -2.93 -1.66 5.15
N LYS A 538 -1.65 -1.50 4.76
CA LYS A 538 -0.86 -0.33 5.18
C LYS A 538 -1.39 1.00 4.63
N PRO A 539 -1.83 1.13 3.36
CA PRO A 539 -2.43 2.36 2.83
C PRO A 539 -3.66 2.82 3.62
N VAL A 540 -4.61 1.91 3.93
CA VAL A 540 -5.84 2.29 4.64
C VAL A 540 -5.53 2.74 6.07
N GLN A 541 -4.68 2.02 6.81
CA GLN A 541 -4.19 2.44 8.13
C GLN A 541 -3.50 3.83 8.11
N VAL A 542 -2.84 4.21 7.01
CA VAL A 542 -2.18 5.51 6.84
C VAL A 542 -3.19 6.60 6.47
N LEU A 543 -4.24 6.24 5.75
CA LEU A 543 -5.35 7.13 5.42
C LEU A 543 -6.18 7.46 6.66
N GLU A 544 -6.45 6.46 7.51
CA GLU A 544 -7.23 6.58 8.74
C GLU A 544 -6.48 7.40 9.82
N GLY A 545 -5.27 6.96 10.19
CA GLY A 545 -4.46 7.59 11.25
C GLY A 545 -5.17 7.60 12.61
N ASP A 546 -5.03 8.72 13.34
CA ASP A 546 -5.72 8.96 14.63
C ASP A 546 -6.96 9.89 14.49
N ILE A 547 -7.42 10.17 13.26
CA ILE A 547 -8.32 11.31 12.96
C ILE A 547 -9.60 10.96 12.19
N LEU A 548 -9.59 9.84 11.47
CA LEU A 548 -10.73 9.25 10.79
C LEU A 548 -11.08 7.90 11.45
N VAL A 549 -12.25 7.37 11.11
CA VAL A 549 -12.67 5.99 11.42
C VAL A 549 -13.23 5.38 10.13
N ASP A 550 -12.71 4.24 9.69
CA ASP A 550 -13.29 3.48 8.57
C ASP A 550 -14.59 2.79 8.98
N LEU A 551 -15.67 3.05 8.22
CA LEU A 551 -16.97 2.45 8.46
C LEU A 551 -17.03 0.97 8.02
N VAL A 552 -16.13 0.51 7.15
CA VAL A 552 -15.99 -0.92 6.79
C VAL A 552 -15.70 -1.77 8.04
N ALA A 553 -14.99 -1.21 9.03
CA ALA A 553 -14.71 -1.90 10.29
C ALA A 553 -15.96 -2.22 11.13
N GLN A 554 -17.12 -1.61 10.83
CA GLN A 554 -18.40 -1.88 11.49
C GLN A 554 -19.14 -3.10 10.90
N VAL A 555 -18.78 -3.50 9.68
CA VAL A 555 -19.37 -4.64 8.96
C VAL A 555 -18.81 -5.97 9.52
N PRO A 556 -19.61 -7.05 9.63
CA PRO A 556 -19.10 -8.39 9.96
C PRO A 556 -18.02 -8.83 8.97
N LEU A 557 -16.98 -9.54 9.42
CA LEU A 557 -15.86 -9.95 8.53
C LEU A 557 -16.35 -10.76 7.31
N ASN A 558 -17.34 -11.62 7.52
CA ASN A 558 -18.01 -12.43 6.50
C ASN A 558 -18.98 -11.64 5.58
N ASP A 559 -18.87 -10.32 5.56
CA ASP A 559 -19.68 -9.41 4.72
C ASP A 559 -18.82 -8.23 4.20
N ARG A 560 -17.49 -8.28 4.40
CA ARG A 560 -16.53 -7.26 3.96
C ARG A 560 -15.95 -7.56 2.58
N TYR A 561 -16.66 -7.14 1.55
CA TYR A 561 -16.08 -7.09 0.21
C TYR A 561 -16.79 -6.05 -0.65
N THR A 562 -16.05 -5.36 -1.51
CA THR A 562 -16.63 -4.47 -2.53
C THR A 562 -16.33 -4.97 -3.94
N PHE A 563 -15.43 -5.95 -4.08
CA PHE A 563 -14.92 -6.44 -5.35
C PHE A 563 -14.60 -7.94 -5.25
N ASN A 564 -14.66 -8.67 -6.37
CA ASN A 564 -14.27 -10.08 -6.43
C ASN A 564 -13.21 -10.29 -7.53
N PHE A 565 -12.03 -10.79 -7.17
CA PHE A 565 -10.90 -10.97 -8.06
C PHE A 565 -10.36 -12.40 -7.98
N GLN A 566 -10.38 -13.15 -9.09
CA GLN A 566 -9.91 -14.54 -9.15
C GLN A 566 -10.58 -15.46 -8.09
N GLY A 567 -11.77 -15.10 -7.60
CA GLY A 567 -12.49 -15.79 -6.52
C GLY A 567 -12.24 -15.29 -5.11
N ASN A 568 -11.35 -14.32 -4.91
CA ASN A 568 -11.21 -13.61 -3.63
C ASN A 568 -12.21 -12.45 -3.55
N SER A 569 -13.15 -12.54 -2.60
CA SER A 569 -13.98 -11.42 -2.17
C SER A 569 -13.14 -10.50 -1.28
N GLN A 570 -13.04 -9.22 -1.66
CA GLN A 570 -12.12 -8.27 -1.05
C GLN A 570 -12.67 -6.83 -1.05
N VAL A 571 -12.28 -6.04 -0.05
CA VAL A 571 -12.58 -4.60 0.04
C VAL A 571 -11.54 -3.81 -0.76
N LEU A 572 -11.98 -2.88 -1.61
CA LEU A 572 -11.12 -1.84 -2.20
C LEU A 572 -11.72 -0.42 -2.04
N ASP A 573 -13.04 -0.32 -1.91
CA ASP A 573 -13.75 0.94 -1.65
C ASP A 573 -13.94 1.13 -0.15
N HIS A 574 -13.86 2.39 0.30
CA HIS A 574 -14.05 2.75 1.71
C HIS A 574 -14.98 3.95 1.86
N ILE A 575 -15.56 4.10 3.06
CA ILE A 575 -16.07 5.38 3.56
C ILE A 575 -15.51 5.55 4.98
N LEU A 576 -14.57 6.47 5.14
CA LEU A 576 -14.03 6.90 6.42
C LEU A 576 -14.65 8.24 6.82
N VAL A 577 -14.90 8.45 8.11
CA VAL A 577 -15.49 9.71 8.63
C VAL A 577 -14.66 10.30 9.76
N SER A 578 -14.69 11.62 9.95
CA SER A 578 -13.93 12.28 11.03
C SER A 578 -14.32 11.73 12.40
N GLN A 579 -13.37 11.72 13.34
CA GLN A 579 -13.62 11.22 14.70
C GLN A 579 -14.78 11.96 15.41
N HIS A 580 -15.05 13.21 15.02
CA HIS A 580 -16.29 13.93 15.37
C HIS A 580 -17.53 13.19 14.85
N LEU A 581 -17.70 13.04 13.53
CA LEU A 581 -18.83 12.33 12.92
C LEU A 581 -19.03 10.92 13.48
N ALA A 582 -17.94 10.17 13.68
CA ALA A 582 -17.95 8.83 14.25
C ALA A 582 -18.52 8.76 15.68
N THR A 583 -18.57 9.89 16.41
CA THR A 583 -19.06 9.97 17.80
C THR A 583 -20.32 10.82 17.98
N THR A 584 -20.63 11.73 17.06
CA THR A 584 -21.78 12.66 17.18
C THR A 584 -22.93 12.37 16.22
N ALA A 585 -22.68 11.67 15.09
CA ALA A 585 -23.64 11.54 13.99
C ALA A 585 -24.20 10.12 13.78
N ASP A 586 -24.10 9.23 14.79
CA ASP A 586 -24.64 7.85 14.82
C ASP A 586 -24.54 7.10 13.47
N PRO A 587 -23.32 6.97 12.91
CA PRO A 587 -23.13 6.50 11.54
C PRO A 587 -23.66 5.09 11.38
N ALA A 588 -24.63 4.93 10.48
CA ALA A 588 -25.02 3.62 9.95
C ALA A 588 -24.39 3.44 8.57
N PHE A 589 -23.80 2.27 8.33
CA PHE A 589 -23.08 1.94 7.10
C PHE A 589 -23.60 0.62 6.52
N ASP A 590 -23.46 0.47 5.21
CA ASP A 590 -24.02 -0.62 4.42
C ASP A 590 -23.17 -0.81 3.14
N ILE A 591 -22.75 -2.06 2.89
CA ILE A 591 -22.19 -2.49 1.61
C ILE A 591 -23.36 -3.12 0.86
N VAL A 592 -23.66 -2.67 -0.36
CA VAL A 592 -24.91 -3.05 -1.02
C VAL A 592 -24.61 -4.02 -2.15
N HIS A 593 -24.70 -5.33 -1.89
CA HIS A 593 -24.23 -6.35 -2.83
C HIS A 593 -25.17 -6.53 -4.03
N ILE A 594 -24.75 -5.99 -5.18
CA ILE A 594 -25.53 -5.91 -6.42
C ILE A 594 -24.73 -6.23 -7.69
N ASN A 595 -23.41 -6.30 -7.59
CA ASN A 595 -22.45 -6.37 -8.68
C ASN A 595 -21.40 -7.47 -8.47
N ALA A 596 -20.65 -7.47 -7.36
CA ALA A 596 -19.47 -8.34 -7.21
C ALA A 596 -19.81 -9.84 -7.28
N ASP A 597 -21.01 -10.23 -6.82
CA ASP A 597 -21.51 -11.61 -6.84
C ASP A 597 -22.10 -12.08 -8.18
N PHE A 598 -22.24 -11.19 -9.17
CA PHE A 598 -23.13 -11.41 -10.33
C PHE A 598 -22.44 -11.37 -11.69
N VAL A 599 -22.89 -12.23 -12.61
CA VAL A 599 -22.33 -12.32 -13.98
C VAL A 599 -22.95 -11.32 -14.96
N ASP A 600 -24.12 -10.75 -14.61
CA ASP A 600 -24.80 -9.66 -15.31
C ASP A 600 -24.64 -8.32 -14.55
N LYS A 601 -23.49 -8.13 -13.91
CA LYS A 601 -23.14 -6.91 -13.15
C LYS A 601 -23.00 -5.68 -14.06
N ALA A 602 -23.17 -4.50 -13.47
CA ALA A 602 -23.12 -3.21 -14.19
C ALA A 602 -21.86 -2.38 -13.90
N SER A 603 -21.17 -2.72 -12.81
CA SER A 603 -19.79 -2.38 -12.48
C SER A 603 -19.17 -3.66 -11.91
N ASP A 604 -17.85 -3.79 -11.84
CA ASP A 604 -17.19 -4.84 -11.08
C ASP A 604 -17.15 -4.59 -9.56
N HIS A 605 -17.41 -3.36 -9.12
CA HIS A 605 -17.51 -2.95 -7.72
C HIS A 605 -18.97 -2.88 -7.19
N ASP A 606 -19.17 -3.26 -5.93
CA ASP A 606 -20.38 -3.00 -5.13
C ASP A 606 -20.32 -1.60 -4.48
N PRO A 607 -21.41 -0.81 -4.53
CA PRO A 607 -21.46 0.52 -3.92
C PRO A 607 -21.60 0.49 -2.40
N LEU A 608 -21.03 1.52 -1.77
CA LEU A 608 -21.10 1.79 -0.34
C LEU A 608 -22.09 2.90 -0.04
N ILE A 609 -22.77 2.84 1.12
CA ILE A 609 -23.59 3.94 1.61
C ILE A 609 -23.52 4.11 3.13
N ALA A 610 -23.34 5.36 3.57
CA ALA A 610 -23.42 5.79 4.96
C ALA A 610 -24.62 6.71 5.18
N ARG A 611 -25.22 6.65 6.37
CA ARG A 611 -26.23 7.60 6.87
C ARG A 611 -25.72 8.28 8.14
N LEU A 612 -25.79 9.61 8.19
CA LEU A 612 -25.26 10.46 9.26
C LEU A 612 -26.35 11.38 9.85
N ASP A 613 -26.50 11.40 11.16
CA ASP A 613 -27.50 12.18 11.92
C ASP A 613 -27.07 13.64 12.18
N ILE A 614 -27.08 14.45 11.11
CA ILE A 614 -26.68 15.86 11.12
C ILE A 614 -27.88 16.78 11.45
N ASN A 615 -27.96 17.18 12.72
CA ASN A 615 -29.06 17.98 13.26
C ASN A 615 -28.95 19.49 12.92
N PRO A 616 -30.08 20.22 12.72
CA PRO A 616 -30.07 21.66 12.41
C PRO A 616 -29.42 22.55 13.47
N THR A 617 -28.50 23.42 13.04
CA THR A 617 -27.83 24.41 13.90
C THR A 617 -28.81 25.50 14.33
N THR A 618 -29.12 25.58 15.63
CA THR A 618 -30.11 26.53 16.19
C THR A 618 -29.57 27.96 16.38
N ALA A 619 -28.69 28.42 15.48
CA ALA A 619 -27.97 29.69 15.58
C ALA A 619 -28.57 30.77 14.67
N SER A 620 -29.41 31.64 15.23
CA SER A 620 -29.94 32.80 14.51
C SER A 620 -28.90 33.92 14.40
N ILE A 621 -28.28 34.09 13.23
CA ILE A 621 -27.36 35.19 12.93
C ILE A 621 -28.17 36.48 12.63
N PRO A 622 -27.96 37.60 13.34
CA PRO A 622 -28.50 38.90 12.95
C PRO A 622 -27.73 39.47 11.75
N VAL A 623 -28.43 40.04 10.78
CA VAL A 623 -27.80 40.77 9.67
C VAL A 623 -27.37 42.16 10.15
N THR A 624 -26.12 42.53 9.89
CA THR A 624 -25.62 43.91 9.92
C THR A 624 -24.99 44.25 8.58
N GLU A 625 -25.38 45.39 8.00
CA GLU A 625 -24.87 45.91 6.74
C GLU A 625 -23.42 46.45 6.89
N PRO A 626 -22.65 46.56 5.79
CA PRO A 626 -21.24 46.95 5.86
C PRO A 626 -21.08 48.46 6.07
N ASP A 627 -20.24 48.84 7.04
CA ASP A 627 -19.76 50.22 7.19
C ASP A 627 -18.56 50.48 6.27
N THR A 628 -18.41 51.72 5.79
CA THR A 628 -17.41 52.10 4.78
C THR A 628 -16.44 53.15 5.31
N GLU A 629 -15.15 52.83 5.39
CA GLU A 629 -14.08 53.83 5.51
C GLU A 629 -13.00 53.66 4.45
N THR A 630 -12.41 54.79 4.05
CA THR A 630 -11.33 54.90 3.06
C THR A 630 -10.00 55.19 3.74
N PRO A 631 -8.85 54.75 3.18
CA PRO A 631 -7.55 54.92 3.81
C PRO A 631 -7.10 56.38 3.80
N ASP A 632 -6.34 56.77 4.83
CA ASP A 632 -5.62 58.05 4.91
C ASP A 632 -4.11 57.81 5.15
N THR A 633 -3.27 58.77 4.79
CA THR A 633 -1.84 58.51 4.46
C THR A 633 -0.82 58.66 5.59
N GLU A 634 0.35 58.04 5.40
CA GLU A 634 1.55 58.08 6.25
C GLU A 634 1.97 59.46 6.80
N THR A 635 2.53 59.46 8.00
CA THR A 635 3.64 60.38 8.35
C THR A 635 4.72 59.67 9.17
N SER A 636 5.93 59.63 8.64
CA SER A 636 7.18 59.36 9.38
C SER A 636 7.42 60.42 10.47
N ASP A 637 7.93 60.02 11.64
CA ASP A 637 9.27 60.44 12.08
C ASP A 637 9.77 59.84 13.41
N THR A 638 11.08 59.61 13.47
CA THR A 638 11.93 59.43 14.66
C THR A 638 11.69 58.22 15.57
N GLU A 639 12.37 57.11 15.27
CA GLU A 639 12.64 56.05 16.24
C GLU A 639 13.62 56.51 17.33
N THR A 640 13.26 56.25 18.59
CA THR A 640 14.19 55.92 19.66
C THR A 640 13.71 54.62 20.30
N SER A 641 14.60 53.66 20.54
CA SER A 641 14.25 52.29 20.88
C SER A 641 13.64 52.13 22.28
N ASP A 642 12.32 52.28 22.38
CA ASP A 642 11.54 51.57 23.40
C ASP A 642 11.27 50.15 22.89
N THR A 643 11.77 49.14 23.59
CA THR A 643 11.46 47.73 23.30
C THR A 643 10.03 47.43 23.76
N GLU A 644 9.17 46.96 22.86
CA GLU A 644 7.79 46.64 23.21
C GLU A 644 7.73 45.42 24.14
N ILE A 645 7.21 45.60 25.35
CA ILE A 645 7.08 44.54 26.34
C ILE A 645 5.83 43.70 25.99
N ILE A 646 6.06 42.60 25.27
CA ILE A 646 5.03 41.69 24.77
C ILE A 646 4.17 41.20 25.94
N PHE A 647 2.85 41.40 25.85
CA PHE A 647 1.87 41.07 26.90
C PHE A 647 2.23 41.61 28.30
N SER A 648 2.70 42.86 28.36
CA SER A 648 3.12 43.56 29.58
C SER A 648 2.18 43.33 30.78
N GLY A 649 2.78 42.99 31.92
CA GLY A 649 2.08 42.65 33.16
C GLY A 649 1.72 41.17 33.34
N GLN A 650 1.86 40.33 32.31
CA GLN A 650 1.66 38.88 32.43
C GLN A 650 2.95 38.09 32.67
N SER A 651 2.80 36.91 33.28
CA SER A 651 3.87 35.94 33.56
C SER A 651 3.30 34.53 33.78
N GLY A 652 4.18 33.52 33.80
CA GLY A 652 3.85 32.11 34.03
C GLY A 652 2.98 31.51 32.92
N GLN A 653 2.15 30.52 33.27
CA GLN A 653 1.42 29.72 32.28
C GLN A 653 0.44 30.53 31.42
N SER A 654 -0.15 31.63 31.91
CA SER A 654 -1.04 32.44 31.06
C SER A 654 -0.27 33.17 29.96
N LEU A 655 0.95 33.63 30.26
CA LEU A 655 1.86 34.20 29.27
C LEU A 655 2.35 33.13 28.28
N ILE A 656 2.73 31.94 28.76
CA ILE A 656 3.15 30.82 27.90
C ILE A 656 2.04 30.46 26.90
N ASN A 657 0.80 30.34 27.36
CA ASN A 657 -0.34 30.08 26.48
C ASN A 657 -0.53 31.20 25.44
N GLN A 658 -0.60 32.48 25.88
CA GLN A 658 -0.85 33.57 24.93
C GLN A 658 0.30 33.76 23.92
N LEU A 659 1.55 33.47 24.32
CA LEU A 659 2.68 33.42 23.38
C LEU A 659 2.52 32.29 22.36
N ALA A 660 2.10 31.09 22.79
CA ALA A 660 1.82 29.98 21.88
C ALA A 660 0.68 30.32 20.90
N ASP A 661 -0.42 30.89 21.38
CA ASP A 661 -1.57 31.28 20.58
C ASP A 661 -1.23 32.38 19.55
N THR A 662 -0.35 33.33 19.91
CA THR A 662 -0.07 34.52 19.07
C THR A 662 1.14 34.34 18.14
N TYR A 663 2.15 33.56 18.55
CA TYR A 663 3.40 33.37 17.81
C TYR A 663 3.54 31.96 17.21
N ALA A 664 2.43 31.26 17.00
CA ALA A 664 2.40 30.04 16.19
C ALA A 664 2.75 30.32 14.71
N PRO A 665 3.44 29.39 14.01
CA PRO A 665 3.58 29.44 12.55
C PRO A 665 2.22 29.57 11.84
N THR A 666 2.03 30.62 11.04
CA THR A 666 0.80 30.82 10.27
C THR A 666 0.69 29.88 9.07
N SER A 667 1.80 29.23 8.66
CA SER A 667 1.73 28.00 7.88
C SER A 667 2.84 27.00 8.23
N THR A 668 2.59 25.73 7.93
CA THR A 668 3.58 24.65 8.07
C THR A 668 4.22 24.32 6.72
N LEU A 669 5.46 24.77 6.54
CA LEU A 669 6.34 24.37 5.44
C LEU A 669 6.58 22.85 5.45
N SER A 670 6.86 22.24 4.28
CA SER A 670 7.47 20.90 4.28
C SER A 670 8.92 20.96 4.75
N TYR A 671 9.45 19.82 5.22
CA TYR A 671 10.88 19.68 5.51
C TYR A 671 11.77 19.71 4.24
N GLY A 672 11.19 19.80 3.05
CA GLY A 672 11.90 20.17 1.82
C GLY A 672 12.10 21.68 1.75
N GLU A 673 10.98 22.41 1.68
CA GLU A 673 10.92 23.87 1.52
C GLU A 673 11.59 24.61 2.67
N ALA A 674 11.38 24.19 3.91
CA ALA A 674 12.03 24.81 5.06
C ALA A 674 13.56 24.77 4.97
N ARG A 675 14.14 23.64 4.54
CA ARG A 675 15.59 23.55 4.32
C ARG A 675 16.05 24.29 3.08
N ASP A 676 15.23 24.39 2.04
CA ASP A 676 15.57 25.22 0.89
C ASP A 676 15.63 26.69 1.30
N LEU A 677 14.60 27.21 1.98
CA LEU A 677 14.55 28.58 2.53
C LEU A 677 15.69 28.86 3.52
N LEU A 678 15.96 27.93 4.44
CA LEU A 678 17.07 27.98 5.40
C LEU A 678 18.41 28.29 4.71
N TYR A 679 18.66 27.63 3.57
CA TYR A 679 19.90 27.74 2.82
C TYR A 679 19.87 28.74 1.66
N SER A 680 18.71 29.13 1.13
CA SER A 680 18.61 30.12 0.06
C SER A 680 18.48 31.55 0.57
N THR A 681 17.92 31.73 1.76
CA THR A 681 17.30 33.01 2.16
C THR A 681 17.51 33.33 3.64
N ILE A 682 17.14 32.43 4.57
CA ILE A 682 17.09 32.75 6.01
C ILE A 682 18.49 32.88 6.63
N ASP A 683 19.34 31.85 6.48
CA ASP A 683 20.71 31.84 7.00
C ASP A 683 21.77 31.98 5.88
N ASN A 684 21.41 32.69 4.81
CA ASN A 684 22.27 32.92 3.64
C ASN A 684 22.56 34.42 3.47
N VAL A 685 23.80 34.81 3.76
CA VAL A 685 24.29 36.18 3.62
C VAL A 685 25.27 36.25 2.45
N ASP A 686 24.93 36.99 1.39
CA ASP A 686 25.73 37.15 0.17
C ASP A 686 26.22 35.81 -0.47
N GLY A 687 25.41 34.75 -0.38
CA GLY A 687 25.73 33.42 -0.87
C GLY A 687 26.50 32.54 0.13
N VAL A 688 26.74 33.02 1.35
CA VAL A 688 27.45 32.30 2.42
C VAL A 688 26.49 31.85 3.51
N VAL A 689 26.54 30.56 3.84
CA VAL A 689 25.81 29.96 4.96
C VAL A 689 26.80 29.60 6.07
N THR A 690 26.47 29.96 7.32
CA THR A 690 27.32 29.75 8.51
C THR A 690 26.69 28.71 9.44
N GLY A 691 27.43 27.68 9.85
CA GLY A 691 26.94 26.65 10.77
C GLY A 691 26.92 27.09 12.23
N ILE A 692 25.75 26.99 12.90
CA ILE A 692 25.49 27.50 14.26
C ILE A 692 26.59 27.12 15.27
N TYR A 693 26.83 25.83 15.49
CA TYR A 693 27.78 25.38 16.51
C TYR A 693 29.23 25.76 16.19
N THR A 694 29.74 25.53 14.98
CA THR A 694 31.18 25.68 14.73
C THR A 694 31.62 26.98 14.06
N GLY A 695 30.70 27.80 13.56
CA GLY A 695 31.04 28.91 12.66
C GLY A 695 31.56 28.45 11.27
N TYR A 696 31.42 27.15 10.93
CA TYR A 696 31.86 26.63 9.64
C TYR A 696 31.05 27.25 8.50
N GLN A 697 31.74 27.94 7.58
CA GLN A 697 31.12 28.62 6.45
C GLN A 697 31.24 27.83 5.15
N ILE A 698 30.17 27.87 4.35
CA ILE A 698 30.15 27.38 2.98
C ILE A 698 29.58 28.46 2.06
N THR A 699 30.17 28.61 0.86
CA THR A 699 29.57 29.43 -0.21
C THR A 699 28.72 28.52 -1.08
N LEU A 700 27.44 28.82 -1.26
CA LEU A 700 26.52 28.06 -2.09
C LEU A 700 26.61 28.45 -3.57
N ASN A 701 26.28 27.51 -4.46
CA ASN A 701 26.10 27.79 -5.87
C ASN A 701 24.65 28.29 -6.11
N PRO A 702 24.43 29.54 -6.55
CA PRO A 702 23.09 30.11 -6.75
C PRO A 702 22.29 29.46 -7.91
N THR A 703 22.88 28.51 -8.64
CA THR A 703 22.19 27.72 -9.68
C THR A 703 21.95 26.25 -9.30
N ALA A 704 22.38 25.82 -8.11
CA ALA A 704 22.11 24.48 -7.59
C ALA A 704 20.90 24.48 -6.64
N ASN A 705 20.29 23.32 -6.43
CA ASN A 705 19.35 23.16 -5.31
C ASN A 705 20.12 23.32 -3.98
N PRO A 706 19.69 24.23 -3.10
CA PRO A 706 20.55 24.71 -2.01
C PRO A 706 20.79 23.65 -0.92
N ARG A 707 19.79 22.82 -0.58
CA ARG A 707 19.97 21.72 0.39
C ARG A 707 20.92 20.62 -0.12
N ILE A 708 20.95 20.34 -1.42
CA ILE A 708 21.88 19.37 -2.02
C ILE A 708 23.30 19.93 -2.03
N ASP A 709 23.48 21.19 -2.40
CA ASP A 709 24.79 21.85 -2.45
C ASP A 709 25.38 22.08 -1.03
N ALA A 710 24.52 22.40 -0.04
CA ALA A 710 24.90 22.45 1.37
C ALA A 710 25.41 21.09 1.89
N LEU A 711 24.67 20.02 1.61
CA LEU A 711 25.04 18.66 2.01
C LEU A 711 26.35 18.19 1.34
N ALA A 712 26.53 18.49 0.05
CA ALA A 712 27.76 18.22 -0.67
C ALA A 712 28.99 18.96 -0.08
N LYS A 713 28.76 20.07 0.62
CA LYS A 713 29.77 20.87 1.33
C LYS A 713 29.83 20.56 2.84
N GLY A 714 29.15 19.51 3.30
CA GLY A 714 29.24 19.00 4.67
C GLY A 714 28.39 19.75 5.70
N VAL A 715 27.35 20.46 5.25
CA VAL A 715 26.35 21.13 6.10
C VAL A 715 24.99 20.43 5.97
N ASN A 716 24.35 20.16 7.11
CA ASN A 716 22.96 19.69 7.19
C ASN A 716 22.15 20.62 8.12
N ALA A 717 20.91 20.24 8.41
CA ALA A 717 20.02 21.03 9.24
C ALA A 717 20.04 20.48 10.68
N GLU A 718 20.33 21.37 11.62
CA GLU A 718 20.17 21.18 13.05
C GLU A 718 18.71 21.25 13.46
N HIS A 719 18.38 20.54 14.54
CA HIS A 719 17.09 20.60 15.22
C HIS A 719 17.37 20.92 16.67
N VAL A 720 17.49 22.21 17.00
CA VAL A 720 17.99 22.66 18.32
C VAL A 720 17.15 22.03 19.44
N TRP A 721 15.83 21.98 19.29
CA TRP A 721 15.00 20.96 19.93
C TRP A 721 14.96 19.67 19.07
N PRO A 722 15.48 18.52 19.57
CA PRO A 722 15.67 17.33 18.72
C PRO A 722 14.38 16.67 18.20
N GLN A 723 14.45 16.07 17.01
CA GLN A 723 13.34 15.28 16.43
C GLN A 723 12.92 14.11 17.32
N SER A 724 13.83 13.52 18.09
CA SER A 724 13.52 12.43 19.06
C SER A 724 12.87 12.93 20.36
N ARG A 725 12.75 14.25 20.55
CA ARG A 725 12.18 14.89 21.75
C ARG A 725 10.91 15.70 21.47
N GLY A 726 10.51 15.86 20.21
CA GLY A 726 9.26 16.53 19.85
C GLY A 726 9.21 17.16 18.46
N ALA A 727 10.35 17.47 17.84
CA ALA A 727 10.38 18.13 16.52
C ALA A 727 9.99 17.17 15.36
N GLN A 728 8.70 16.86 15.31
CA GLN A 728 8.02 15.94 14.38
C GLN A 728 6.73 16.60 13.88
N GLY A 729 6.18 16.17 12.74
CA GLY A 729 5.12 16.94 12.07
C GLY A 729 5.62 18.33 11.67
N GLY A 730 4.80 19.38 11.82
CA GLY A 730 5.18 20.75 11.49
C GLY A 730 6.37 21.29 12.30
N ALA A 731 6.52 20.86 13.56
CA ALA A 731 7.64 21.21 14.43
C ALA A 731 9.01 20.71 13.91
N LYS A 732 9.03 19.82 12.89
CA LYS A 732 10.23 19.39 12.17
C LYS A 732 10.69 20.39 11.10
N SER A 733 9.78 21.20 10.57
CA SER A 733 10.06 22.19 9.51
C SER A 733 10.26 23.61 10.03
N ASP A 734 10.01 23.86 11.32
CA ASP A 734 10.04 25.21 11.90
C ASP A 734 11.44 25.85 11.81
N LEU A 735 11.54 26.95 11.05
CA LEU A 735 12.75 27.73 10.80
C LEU A 735 13.35 28.38 12.05
N HIS A 736 12.57 28.59 13.12
CA HIS A 736 13.10 29.05 14.42
C HIS A 736 13.80 27.91 15.19
N ASN A 737 13.50 26.65 14.85
CA ASN A 737 14.14 25.44 15.39
C ASN A 737 15.24 24.87 14.47
N LEU A 738 15.19 25.18 13.17
CA LEU A 738 16.16 24.76 12.17
C LEU A 738 17.30 25.75 12.02
N PHE A 739 18.55 25.25 11.99
CA PHE A 739 19.74 26.04 11.69
C PHE A 739 20.70 25.25 10.79
N PRO A 740 21.57 25.89 9.99
CA PRO A 740 22.68 25.21 9.35
C PRO A 740 23.64 24.68 10.41
N ALA A 741 24.10 23.44 10.26
CA ALA A 741 25.17 22.88 11.09
C ALA A 741 26.10 21.97 10.29
N ARG A 742 27.35 21.86 10.74
CA ARG A 742 28.31 20.94 10.13
C ARG A 742 27.94 19.50 10.48
N VAL A 743 27.77 18.63 9.49
CA VAL A 743 27.24 17.24 9.62
C VAL A 743 27.85 16.46 10.78
N ARG A 744 29.17 16.54 10.94
CA ARG A 744 29.91 15.82 12.01
C ARG A 744 29.57 16.29 13.43
N VAL A 745 29.17 17.55 13.59
CA VAL A 745 28.93 18.18 14.90
C VAL A 745 27.46 18.08 15.27
N ASN A 746 26.56 18.31 14.32
CA ASN A 746 25.15 17.92 14.41
C ASN A 746 25.00 16.44 14.83
N SER A 747 25.68 15.53 14.12
CA SER A 747 25.71 14.09 14.45
C SER A 747 26.40 13.77 15.80
N ALA A 748 27.18 14.67 16.37
CA ALA A 748 27.82 14.49 17.68
C ALA A 748 26.96 15.06 18.82
N ARG A 749 26.26 16.17 18.55
CA ARG A 749 25.27 16.80 19.43
C ARG A 749 24.04 15.93 19.63
N SER A 750 23.59 15.25 18.56
CA SER A 750 22.54 14.23 18.60
C SER A 750 21.24 14.73 19.28
N ASN A 751 20.86 14.17 20.44
CA ASN A 751 19.80 14.69 21.30
C ASN A 751 20.29 14.96 22.74
N SER A 752 21.59 15.20 22.93
CA SER A 752 22.15 15.63 24.21
C SER A 752 21.48 16.92 24.68
N PRO A 753 21.10 17.05 25.97
CA PRO A 753 20.81 18.35 26.56
C PRO A 753 21.99 19.29 26.43
N PHE A 754 21.68 20.59 26.39
CA PHE A 754 22.66 21.64 26.52
C PHE A 754 23.04 21.82 27.98
N GLN A 755 24.34 21.93 28.26
CA GLN A 755 24.91 22.16 29.60
C GLN A 755 26.19 22.97 29.48
N GLU A 756 26.57 23.62 30.58
CA GLU A 756 27.90 24.17 30.82
C GLU A 756 28.90 23.02 31.10
N ILE A 757 29.93 22.87 30.28
CA ILE A 757 30.88 21.75 30.33
C ILE A 757 32.25 22.26 30.78
N ALA A 758 32.70 21.82 31.96
CA ALA A 758 34.06 22.13 32.39
C ALA A 758 35.09 21.49 31.45
N ASP A 759 36.02 22.29 30.93
CA ASP A 759 37.01 21.97 29.88
C ASP A 759 37.87 20.71 30.14
N ARG A 760 38.02 20.33 31.41
CA ARG A 760 38.69 19.09 31.88
C ARG A 760 37.89 17.79 31.66
N THR A 761 36.60 17.89 31.38
CA THR A 761 35.65 16.77 31.21
C THR A 761 35.25 16.59 29.74
N THR A 762 35.56 17.58 28.91
CA THR A 762 35.28 17.65 27.49
C THR A 762 36.02 16.60 26.68
N ILE A 763 35.28 15.75 25.97
CA ILE A 763 35.84 14.69 25.14
C ILE A 763 36.15 15.17 23.71
N LYS A 764 35.44 16.19 23.22
CA LYS A 764 35.68 16.81 21.91
C LYS A 764 35.38 18.30 21.90
N TRP A 765 36.18 19.01 21.12
CA TRP A 765 36.16 20.44 20.86
C TRP A 765 35.97 20.67 19.36
N PHE A 766 35.05 21.55 18.97
CA PHE A 766 34.71 21.80 17.56
C PHE A 766 34.74 23.28 17.19
N ARG A 767 35.52 23.64 16.16
CA ARG A 767 35.56 25.01 15.60
C ARG A 767 35.85 24.97 14.12
N ASN A 768 35.11 25.73 13.31
CA ASN A 768 35.17 25.70 11.85
C ASN A 768 35.15 24.24 11.31
N GLN A 769 36.22 23.85 10.64
CA GLN A 769 36.45 22.51 10.10
C GLN A 769 37.24 21.56 11.04
N ASP A 770 37.70 22.07 12.18
CA ASP A 770 38.62 21.38 13.08
C ASP A 770 37.85 20.63 14.20
N GLU A 771 38.40 19.49 14.62
CA GLU A 771 37.93 18.69 15.75
C GLU A 771 39.14 18.27 16.60
N SER A 772 39.08 18.45 17.93
CA SER A 772 40.19 18.20 18.85
C SER A 772 39.73 17.44 20.11
N SER A 773 40.56 16.55 20.64
CA SER A 773 40.40 15.93 21.97
C SER A 773 41.41 16.49 22.99
N SER A 774 41.97 17.67 22.71
CA SER A 774 42.87 18.44 23.58
C SER A 774 42.30 19.83 23.77
N ILE A 775 42.29 20.31 25.02
CA ILE A 775 41.80 21.64 25.42
C ILE A 775 42.49 22.73 24.59
N PRO A 776 41.74 23.64 23.93
CA PRO A 776 42.29 24.79 23.21
C PRO A 776 43.17 25.66 24.11
N THR A 777 44.34 26.05 23.60
CA THR A 777 45.29 26.88 24.38
C THR A 777 45.08 28.39 24.20
N ARG A 778 44.08 28.78 23.39
CA ARG A 778 43.66 30.15 23.06
C ARG A 778 42.23 30.12 22.55
N SER A 779 41.45 31.16 22.83
CA SER A 779 40.11 31.35 22.28
C SER A 779 39.26 30.08 22.47
N ILE A 780 39.05 29.71 23.72
CA ILE A 780 38.36 28.47 24.11
C ILE A 780 36.85 28.64 23.86
N ASP A 781 36.36 29.83 24.20
CA ASP A 781 35.10 30.53 23.91
C ASP A 781 34.61 30.39 22.44
N ASP A 782 35.53 30.21 21.50
CA ASP A 782 35.25 30.07 20.06
C ASP A 782 34.99 28.61 19.61
N TYR A 783 34.95 27.64 20.54
CA TYR A 783 34.67 26.23 20.26
C TYR A 783 33.32 25.81 20.84
N SER A 784 32.69 24.80 20.23
CA SER A 784 31.62 24.02 20.88
C SER A 784 32.21 22.78 21.56
N GLU A 785 31.65 22.43 22.71
CA GLU A 785 32.11 21.34 23.56
C GLU A 785 31.16 20.14 23.54
N LEU A 786 31.71 18.95 23.83
CA LEU A 786 30.96 17.70 23.99
C LEU A 786 31.56 16.92 25.14
N ALA A 787 30.71 16.50 26.08
CA ALA A 787 31.02 15.52 27.13
C ALA A 787 30.31 14.19 26.84
N SER A 788 30.02 13.37 27.86
CA SER A 788 29.54 12.00 27.62
C SER A 788 28.07 11.91 27.16
N ASN A 789 27.21 12.83 27.59
CA ASN A 789 25.80 12.95 27.15
C ASN A 789 25.35 14.43 27.09
N GLU A 790 26.27 15.37 27.00
CA GLU A 790 26.05 16.81 27.18
C GLU A 790 26.76 17.55 26.05
N PHE A 791 26.18 18.65 25.56
CA PHE A 791 26.75 19.44 24.47
C PHE A 791 26.71 20.93 24.80
N GLU A 792 27.74 21.67 24.43
CA GLU A 792 27.83 23.12 24.60
C GLU A 792 27.94 23.79 23.22
N PRO A 793 27.15 24.83 22.91
CA PRO A 793 27.39 25.67 21.74
C PRO A 793 28.70 26.46 21.91
N ARG A 794 29.00 27.37 20.99
CA ARG A 794 29.98 28.43 21.31
C ARG A 794 29.31 29.44 22.22
N GLU A 795 30.08 30.05 23.12
CA GLU A 795 29.67 31.13 24.03
C GLU A 795 28.79 32.18 23.32
N ASN A 796 29.26 32.67 22.17
CA ASN A 796 28.57 33.71 21.39
C ASN A 796 27.36 33.22 20.55
N LYS A 797 26.87 32.01 20.83
CA LYS A 797 25.65 31.40 20.25
C LYS A 797 24.86 30.61 21.31
N ALA A 798 25.18 30.82 22.59
CA ALA A 798 24.53 30.16 23.71
C ALA A 798 23.13 30.74 23.98
N GLY A 799 22.99 32.05 23.75
CA GLY A 799 21.74 32.78 23.82
C GLY A 799 20.77 32.41 22.69
N ASP A 800 21.24 32.29 21.44
CA ASP A 800 20.43 31.83 20.30
C ASP A 800 19.81 30.45 20.61
N VAL A 801 20.61 29.54 21.15
CA VAL A 801 20.17 28.19 21.56
C VAL A 801 19.14 28.28 22.69
N ALA A 802 19.35 29.12 23.70
CA ALA A 802 18.38 29.33 24.77
C ALA A 802 17.04 29.89 24.25
N ARG A 803 17.08 30.93 23.41
CA ARG A 803 15.89 31.57 22.82
C ARG A 803 15.14 30.64 21.86
N THR A 804 15.84 29.78 21.13
CA THR A 804 15.20 28.70 20.34
C THR A 804 14.57 27.63 21.23
N MET A 805 15.20 27.24 22.34
CA MET A 805 14.65 26.26 23.27
C MET A 805 13.41 26.80 24.01
N PHE A 806 13.42 28.08 24.42
CA PHE A 806 12.23 28.75 24.99
C PHE A 806 11.10 28.88 23.98
N TYR A 807 11.41 29.26 22.74
CA TYR A 807 10.45 29.25 21.63
C TYR A 807 9.80 27.89 21.47
N PHE A 808 10.59 26.83 21.27
CA PHE A 808 10.04 25.49 21.02
C PHE A 808 9.21 24.98 22.21
N ARG A 809 9.69 25.19 23.45
CA ARG A 809 8.99 24.79 24.68
C ARG A 809 7.61 25.44 24.84
N THR A 810 7.44 26.63 24.26
CA THR A 810 6.23 27.45 24.29
C THR A 810 5.31 27.12 23.12
N ILE A 811 5.77 27.34 21.89
CA ILE A 811 4.96 27.29 20.67
C ILE A 811 4.59 25.85 20.30
N HIS A 812 5.50 24.89 20.49
CA HIS A 812 5.28 23.46 20.22
C HIS A 812 5.12 22.66 21.52
N SER A 813 4.45 23.26 22.51
CA SER A 813 4.26 22.68 23.85
C SER A 813 3.44 21.38 23.84
N ASP A 814 2.57 21.20 22.85
CA ASP A 814 1.83 19.96 22.55
C ASP A 814 2.73 18.82 22.03
N ARG A 815 3.88 19.14 21.42
CA ARG A 815 4.82 18.16 20.84
C ARG A 815 5.89 17.66 21.81
N VAL A 816 5.97 18.18 23.03
CA VAL A 816 7.01 17.82 24.01
C VAL A 816 6.84 16.36 24.48
N LYS A 817 7.66 15.44 23.95
CA LYS A 817 7.58 13.99 24.24
C LYS A 817 8.34 13.55 25.51
N ASP A 818 9.11 14.44 26.13
CA ASP A 818 9.83 14.19 27.38
C ASP A 818 9.81 15.47 28.25
N PRO A 819 8.91 15.58 29.24
CA PRO A 819 8.79 16.76 30.12
C PRO A 819 9.79 16.74 31.29
N GLY A 820 10.90 16.00 31.16
CA GLY A 820 12.14 16.26 31.90
C GLY A 820 13.26 16.82 31.02
N PHE A 821 13.12 16.79 29.69
CA PHE A 821 14.20 17.13 28.76
C PHE A 821 14.56 18.61 28.76
N PHE A 822 13.60 19.53 28.91
CA PHE A 822 13.86 20.96 29.01
C PHE A 822 14.25 21.34 30.44
N GLU A 823 13.55 20.78 31.40
CA GLU A 823 13.60 21.07 32.82
C GLU A 823 14.99 20.74 33.42
N GLN A 824 15.70 19.75 32.88
CA GLN A 824 17.10 19.43 33.26
C GLN A 824 18.17 20.42 32.75
N GLN A 825 17.84 21.27 31.76
CA GLN A 825 18.76 22.24 31.15
C GLN A 825 18.30 23.70 31.34
N GLN A 826 17.09 23.91 31.87
CA GLN A 826 16.45 25.21 32.07
C GLN A 826 17.33 26.23 32.81
N GLU A 827 18.04 25.82 33.88
CA GLU A 827 18.94 26.71 34.62
C GLU A 827 20.08 27.25 33.74
N THR A 828 20.73 26.37 32.97
CA THR A 828 21.80 26.75 32.02
C THR A 828 21.27 27.65 30.90
N LEU A 829 20.13 27.30 30.29
CA LEU A 829 19.53 28.11 29.22
C LEU A 829 19.16 29.53 29.73
N CYS A 830 18.72 29.65 30.97
CA CYS A 830 18.45 30.94 31.60
C CYS A 830 19.72 31.76 31.85
N GLN A 831 20.81 31.13 32.29
CA GLN A 831 22.12 31.78 32.46
C GLN A 831 22.68 32.26 31.12
N TRP A 832 22.69 31.41 30.09
CA TRP A 832 23.15 31.75 28.76
C TRP A 832 22.32 32.87 28.09
N HIS A 833 21.00 32.90 28.26
CA HIS A 833 20.16 34.00 27.75
C HIS A 833 20.49 35.37 28.37
N GLN A 834 20.98 35.40 29.61
CA GLN A 834 21.47 36.62 30.27
C GLN A 834 22.94 36.97 29.91
N GLN A 835 23.76 35.96 29.60
CA GLN A 835 25.19 36.11 29.29
C GLN A 835 25.47 36.43 27.82
N ASP A 836 24.63 35.93 26.90
CA ASP A 836 24.67 36.13 25.45
C ASP A 836 23.36 36.80 24.98
N PRO A 837 23.22 38.14 25.13
CA PRO A 837 21.99 38.87 24.83
C PRO A 837 21.66 38.86 23.34
N VAL A 838 20.41 39.19 23.00
CA VAL A 838 19.91 39.22 21.62
C VAL A 838 20.78 40.07 20.70
N GLU A 839 21.33 39.45 19.64
CA GLU A 839 22.00 40.15 18.55
C GLU A 839 20.99 40.69 17.51
N THR A 840 21.30 41.81 16.86
CA THR A 840 20.49 42.34 15.73
C THR A 840 20.33 41.33 14.59
N ALA A 841 21.27 40.38 14.45
CA ALA A 841 21.20 39.29 13.50
C ALA A 841 20.06 38.30 13.82
N GLU A 842 19.77 38.02 15.10
CA GLU A 842 18.65 37.17 15.50
C GLU A 842 17.30 37.86 15.23
N ILE A 843 17.20 39.16 15.53
CA ILE A 843 16.01 39.97 15.25
C ILE A 843 15.73 39.98 13.73
N ALA A 844 16.75 40.27 12.92
CA ALA A 844 16.64 40.23 11.47
C ALA A 844 16.26 38.83 10.93
N ARG A 845 16.82 37.76 11.51
CA ARG A 845 16.44 36.37 11.20
C ARG A 845 14.98 36.08 11.56
N SER A 846 14.52 36.56 12.71
CA SER A 846 13.14 36.39 13.16
C SER A 846 12.15 37.06 12.20
N HIS A 847 12.40 38.31 11.82
CA HIS A 847 11.60 39.01 10.81
C HIS A 847 11.66 38.31 9.44
N ALA A 848 12.83 37.84 8.99
CA ALA A 848 12.96 37.10 7.73
C ALA A 848 12.18 35.78 7.70
N ILE A 849 11.95 35.14 8.86
CA ILE A 849 11.08 33.96 8.98
C ILE A 849 9.60 34.37 8.96
N ALA A 850 9.24 35.52 9.52
CA ALA A 850 7.89 36.09 9.43
C ALA A 850 7.53 36.64 8.03
N GLU A 851 8.52 37.08 7.24
CA GLU A 851 8.37 37.38 5.82
C GLU A 851 8.37 36.11 4.93
N SER A 852 8.87 34.99 5.45
CA SER A 852 8.78 33.68 4.78
C SER A 852 7.37 33.09 4.88
N PRO A 853 7.02 32.06 4.09
CA PRO A 853 5.70 31.43 4.19
C PRO A 853 5.40 30.76 5.54
N GLN A 854 6.38 30.61 6.43
CA GLN A 854 6.11 30.19 7.82
C GLN A 854 5.35 31.27 8.61
N GLY A 855 5.64 32.56 8.33
CA GLY A 855 4.84 33.69 8.74
C GLY A 855 4.66 33.89 10.25
N ASN A 856 5.71 33.64 11.05
CA ASN A 856 5.74 33.96 12.48
C ASN A 856 7.13 34.39 12.97
N GLU A 857 7.16 35.09 14.11
CA GLU A 857 8.37 35.56 14.78
C GLU A 857 8.70 34.72 16.03
N ASN A 858 9.96 34.77 16.49
CA ASN A 858 10.32 34.24 17.80
C ASN A 858 10.19 35.36 18.86
N PRO A 859 9.17 35.33 19.74
CA PRO A 859 8.95 36.43 20.69
C PRO A 859 10.08 36.55 21.73
N PHE A 860 10.81 35.47 22.04
CA PHE A 860 11.96 35.50 22.97
C PHE A 860 13.20 36.23 22.41
N VAL A 861 13.20 36.53 21.10
CA VAL A 861 14.17 37.40 20.43
C VAL A 861 13.68 38.86 20.42
N LEU A 862 12.36 39.10 20.41
CA LEU A 862 11.76 40.45 20.41
C LEU A 862 11.70 41.08 21.80
N ASP A 863 11.23 40.33 22.80
CA ASP A 863 11.16 40.74 24.21
C ASP A 863 11.96 39.75 25.07
N SER A 864 13.20 40.11 25.38
CA SER A 864 14.10 39.31 26.21
C SER A 864 13.61 39.12 27.65
N THR A 865 12.65 39.92 28.13
CA THR A 865 12.03 39.75 29.46
C THR A 865 11.11 38.54 29.52
N LEU A 866 10.66 38.01 28.38
CA LEU A 866 9.77 36.85 28.34
C LEU A 866 10.39 35.61 28.97
N ALA A 867 11.71 35.42 28.87
CA ALA A 867 12.40 34.30 29.52
C ALA A 867 12.20 34.33 31.05
N GLU A 868 12.45 35.48 31.70
CA GLU A 868 12.23 35.69 33.14
C GLU A 868 10.74 35.69 33.54
N ARG A 869 9.86 36.05 32.61
CA ARG A 869 8.41 36.05 32.85
C ARG A 869 7.77 34.69 32.58
N THR A 870 8.48 33.70 32.04
CA THR A 870 7.93 32.36 31.73
C THR A 870 8.68 31.22 32.43
N TYR A 871 10.00 31.11 32.23
CA TYR A 871 10.80 29.95 32.63
C TYR A 871 11.92 30.27 33.64
N CYS A 872 12.52 31.45 33.57
CA CYS A 872 13.68 31.79 34.39
C CYS A 872 13.25 32.47 35.69
N THR A 873 13.59 31.89 36.83
CA THR A 873 13.37 32.55 38.13
C THR A 873 14.34 33.73 38.29
N PRO A 874 13.89 34.94 38.62
CA PRO A 874 14.80 36.05 38.93
C PRO A 874 15.63 35.71 40.18
N GLU A 875 16.94 36.01 40.14
CA GLU A 875 17.85 35.82 41.27
C GLU A 875 17.44 36.69 42.49
N SER A 876 17.85 36.25 43.70
CA SER A 876 17.41 36.79 45.00
C SER A 876 18.53 37.41 45.85
#